data_AF-A0AAD6IV37-F1
#
_entry.id   AF-A0AAD6IV37-F1
#
_cell.length_a   1.000
_cell.length_b   1.000
_cell.length_c   1.000
_cell.angle_alpha   90.00
_cell.angle_beta   90.00
_cell.angle_gamma   90.00
#
_symmetry.space_group_name_H-M   'P 1'
#
loop_
_entity.id
_entity.type
_entity.pdbx_description
1 polymer ?
#
loop_
_entity_poly.entity_id
_entity_poly.type
_entity_poly.pdbx_seq_one_letter_code
_entity_poly.pdbx_strand_id
1 'polypeptide(L)'
;MLGKGLRAASPAAPTSKTRLRADHHLSPHHHSTETTVLPPRITKSPSQEQQPASHPAEASPIIKYSEPTSISIAAGIVRHRNDKPRCYSSPQVRCGGAGRRRLASYSVAQGISMFTSSEIRQTLSSLPIFNYLPKSPSSTYSHGHSRFSSDLESSASSSSSSPASPSSPLLRETLADEKPARPRVRRQQSSPFKIHRVKTLFLRVLAGCVVVTVVTMAFALSGMRKHTTKALEKHLDTDAIWKSFPQMQSYYNGLYEIIPKSENVPENTGPLNIPKEPTLSKRLFRRSKSPSPLKPASKPESKPAEQQKPKPRPIPETVAYNPYPDYQSKSYKQLWQGSHVDCVPILSNITSTSTEMRAYKGVPRGLPDPYYSSYEVLGLDNDICFDRRTRLGMYGLKDRDEIPKNAKEEGILYDLEWKDVDWKSIQKKCVQLNQDRFAPLPATENESETEVETETEIELEGEKETRSMPDSSTKQFRARTAVILRVWDTYRWTRLDYANLRSLITELNLKSGGEYDVHILMQVKDDKIPIMVDEDAYARVVEESIAAEFRGLVTLWNENMMETWYASLGVKWGGLSIHGAYRSMWFAIQYFAHKHPEYDYFWNLEADIRSTGHWYHLLEKVANFSKAQPRRGLWERNSRFYIPSVHGSWADFSAMVAKQADASESVWGPVEVPGVQTTYRTPKPPVERPEQDTESSWGVGEEADLISLTPLFDPKNTSWILRDDFTGYGQERPANNHRNPYWAGPPRRASIVAVYRLSRRLLEVMHEENTFHGHTMCTEQWPPSAALHHGLKAVYAPHPVYMDRRWPGKYLATVLNNGKNGSSGGAPKSIFGYREHHFAGSGFYFGSYWPRRLYRRWVGRWDSEWQEKWEEEHGRMCLPPMLLHPVKAL
;
A
#
# COMPACT_ATOMS: atom_id res chain seq x y z
N MET A 1 41.23 1.33 64.30
CA MET A 1 40.61 2.68 64.38
C MET A 1 39.57 2.72 63.26
N LEU A 2 38.27 2.65 63.56
CA LEU A 2 37.39 3.74 64.03
C LEU A 2 37.26 4.89 62.99
N GLY A 3 36.09 5.20 62.42
CA GLY A 3 34.83 4.44 62.37
C GLY A 3 33.56 5.27 62.09
N LYS A 4 32.55 4.64 61.47
CA LYS A 4 31.14 5.07 61.29
C LYS A 4 30.89 6.34 60.43
N GLY A 5 29.65 6.46 59.93
CA GLY A 5 29.11 7.61 59.20
C GLY A 5 27.63 7.83 59.58
N LEU A 6 26.94 8.80 58.95
CA LEU A 6 25.55 9.17 59.27
C LEU A 6 24.74 9.66 58.06
N ARG A 7 23.42 9.87 58.24
CA ARG A 7 22.41 10.16 57.19
C ARG A 7 21.73 11.54 57.35
N ALA A 8 21.12 11.96 56.25
CA ALA A 8 20.32 13.17 55.98
C ALA A 8 19.16 13.53 56.93
N ALA A 9 18.69 14.79 56.83
CA ALA A 9 17.30 15.24 57.08
C ALA A 9 16.96 16.55 56.32
N SER A 10 15.66 16.89 56.23
CA SER A 10 15.06 18.14 55.69
C SER A 10 14.80 19.17 56.84
N PRO A 11 14.14 20.37 56.74
CA PRO A 11 12.82 20.61 56.09
C PRO A 11 12.42 22.06 55.61
N ALA A 12 11.19 22.16 55.05
CA ALA A 12 10.19 23.27 55.18
C ALA A 12 10.39 24.68 54.56
N ALA A 13 9.29 25.45 54.50
CA ALA A 13 9.12 26.79 53.90
C ALA A 13 8.08 27.67 54.67
N PRO A 14 8.05 29.03 54.51
CA PRO A 14 7.00 29.90 55.08
C PRO A 14 6.42 31.02 54.15
N THR A 15 5.60 31.93 54.72
CA THR A 15 4.58 32.81 54.08
C THR A 15 4.51 34.22 54.72
N SER A 16 3.83 35.28 54.21
CA SER A 16 3.35 35.75 52.88
C SER A 16 2.74 37.20 53.00
N LYS A 17 2.01 37.72 51.98
CA LYS A 17 1.28 39.05 51.91
C LYS A 17 2.17 40.27 51.53
N THR A 18 1.69 41.47 51.11
CA THR A 18 0.33 42.09 51.13
C THR A 18 0.15 43.26 50.11
N ARG A 19 -1.07 43.43 49.52
CA ARG A 19 -1.74 44.71 49.05
C ARG A 19 -1.03 45.57 47.95
N LEU A 20 -1.64 46.47 47.15
CA LEU A 20 -2.99 47.09 46.88
C LEU A 20 -2.93 47.65 45.40
N ARG A 21 -3.94 48.13 44.64
CA ARG A 21 -5.42 48.30 44.66
C ARG A 21 -5.92 48.55 43.20
N ALA A 22 -7.21 48.29 42.91
CA ALA A 22 -8.13 49.00 41.98
C ALA A 22 -7.76 49.28 40.50
N ASP A 23 -8.61 49.01 39.51
CA ASP A 23 -9.96 48.39 39.45
C ASP A 23 -10.18 47.91 37.96
N HIS A 24 -11.33 47.59 37.34
CA HIS A 24 -12.76 47.76 37.63
C HIS A 24 -13.64 46.71 36.88
N HIS A 25 -14.96 46.75 37.14
CA HIS A 25 -16.16 46.20 36.44
C HIS A 25 -16.09 45.42 35.10
N LEU A 26 -17.00 44.45 34.81
CA LEU A 26 -18.30 44.07 35.43
C LEU A 26 -18.56 42.52 35.34
N SER A 27 -19.65 42.01 35.92
CA SER A 27 -19.78 40.60 36.39
C SER A 27 -20.86 39.72 35.71
N PRO A 28 -20.73 38.37 35.78
CA PRO A 28 -21.79 37.39 35.52
C PRO A 28 -22.55 36.98 36.80
N HIS A 29 -23.64 36.19 36.67
CA HIS A 29 -24.47 35.70 37.79
C HIS A 29 -24.40 34.17 38.02
N HIS A 30 -24.76 33.73 39.24
CA HIS A 30 -24.65 32.38 39.80
C HIS A 30 -26.01 31.81 40.26
N HIS A 31 -26.08 30.48 40.45
CA HIS A 31 -26.64 29.71 41.61
C HIS A 31 -26.57 28.19 41.25
N SER A 32 -25.91 27.26 41.97
CA SER A 32 -26.11 26.69 43.34
C SER A 32 -27.39 25.82 43.46
N THR A 33 -27.43 24.62 44.10
CA THR A 33 -26.51 23.98 45.08
C THR A 33 -26.67 22.43 45.13
N GLU A 34 -26.00 21.76 46.09
CA GLU A 34 -25.96 20.30 46.40
C GLU A 34 -27.34 19.73 46.91
N THR A 35 -27.62 18.42 47.14
CA THR A 35 -26.89 17.44 47.99
C THR A 35 -27.32 15.95 47.78
N THR A 36 -26.54 15.02 48.36
CA THR A 36 -26.45 13.54 48.26
C THR A 36 -27.54 12.67 48.94
N VAL A 37 -27.61 11.36 48.59
CA VAL A 37 -27.86 10.11 49.42
C VAL A 37 -28.80 9.06 48.76
N LEU A 38 -28.59 7.76 49.09
CA LEU A 38 -29.21 6.53 48.53
C LEU A 38 -30.26 5.88 49.51
N PRO A 39 -30.57 4.56 49.45
CA PRO A 39 -31.69 3.91 48.75
C PRO A 39 -32.74 3.28 49.73
N PRO A 40 -33.67 2.39 49.28
CA PRO A 40 -33.56 0.98 49.71
C PRO A 40 -34.09 -0.09 48.70
N ARG A 41 -34.41 -1.32 49.18
CA ARG A 41 -34.53 -2.60 48.44
C ARG A 41 -35.87 -3.35 48.63
N ILE A 42 -36.30 -4.07 47.57
CA ILE A 42 -36.81 -5.47 47.48
C ILE A 42 -37.93 -5.97 48.45
N THR A 43 -39.05 -6.41 47.85
CA THR A 43 -39.81 -7.68 48.07
C THR A 43 -40.85 -7.82 46.94
N LYS A 44 -41.35 -8.95 46.41
CA LYS A 44 -41.10 -10.41 46.34
C LYS A 44 -42.19 -10.97 45.37
N SER A 45 -42.04 -12.20 44.86
CA SER A 45 -42.94 -12.95 43.93
C SER A 45 -44.05 -13.76 44.67
N PRO A 46 -44.99 -14.57 44.08
CA PRO A 46 -45.10 -15.24 42.75
C PRO A 46 -46.45 -14.95 41.99
N SER A 47 -46.98 -15.64 40.94
CA SER A 47 -46.85 -17.04 40.44
C SER A 47 -47.25 -17.30 38.95
N GLN A 48 -47.09 -18.57 38.52
CA GLN A 48 -47.57 -19.32 37.33
C GLN A 48 -49.06 -19.10 36.89
N GLU A 49 -49.58 -19.52 35.72
CA GLU A 49 -49.09 -20.02 34.38
C GLU A 49 -50.33 -20.25 33.44
N GLN A 50 -50.13 -20.63 32.16
CA GLN A 50 -51.08 -21.22 31.17
C GLN A 50 -51.89 -20.32 30.18
N GLN A 51 -52.17 -20.92 29.01
CA GLN A 51 -53.08 -20.52 27.89
C GLN A 51 -54.34 -21.46 27.90
N PRO A 52 -55.38 -21.46 26.99
CA PRO A 52 -55.46 -20.89 25.61
C PRO A 52 -56.86 -20.43 25.03
N ALA A 53 -56.85 -20.00 23.75
CA ALA A 53 -57.83 -20.22 22.64
C ALA A 53 -59.22 -19.50 22.47
N SER A 54 -59.44 -19.08 21.20
CA SER A 54 -60.65 -19.20 20.30
C SER A 54 -61.93 -18.28 20.35
N HIS A 55 -62.16 -17.55 19.22
CA HIS A 55 -63.42 -17.28 18.43
C HIS A 55 -64.68 -16.63 19.09
N PRO A 56 -65.76 -16.21 18.35
CA PRO A 56 -66.08 -16.09 16.89
C PRO A 56 -66.11 -14.60 16.38
N ALA A 57 -66.35 -14.16 15.11
CA ALA A 57 -67.26 -14.48 13.97
C ALA A 57 -68.73 -13.95 14.12
N GLU A 58 -69.48 -13.52 13.07
CA GLU A 58 -69.25 -13.46 11.59
C GLU A 58 -69.05 -12.01 11.04
N ALA A 59 -69.73 -11.34 10.07
CA ALA A 59 -70.92 -11.58 9.19
C ALA A 59 -70.92 -10.67 7.91
N SER A 60 -71.89 -10.81 6.97
CA SER A 60 -72.03 -10.09 5.66
C SER A 60 -73.51 -9.75 5.30
N PRO A 61 -73.84 -8.97 4.23
CA PRO A 61 -74.23 -9.57 2.91
C PRO A 61 -73.87 -8.72 1.63
N ILE A 62 -73.41 -9.28 0.48
CA ILE A 62 -74.07 -9.97 -0.68
C ILE A 62 -74.92 -9.07 -1.64
N ILE A 63 -74.68 -9.17 -2.98
CA ILE A 63 -75.55 -8.97 -4.20
C ILE A 63 -74.72 -8.42 -5.41
N LYS A 64 -74.90 -8.70 -6.73
CA LYS A 64 -75.41 -9.84 -7.58
C LYS A 64 -75.11 -9.56 -9.10
N TYR A 65 -74.71 -10.58 -9.89
CA TYR A 65 -74.89 -10.75 -11.38
C TYR A 65 -74.31 -9.71 -12.38
N SER A 66 -74.06 -9.96 -13.69
CA SER A 66 -74.00 -11.17 -14.56
C SER A 66 -73.33 -10.85 -15.93
N GLU A 67 -72.82 -11.85 -16.68
CA GLU A 67 -72.46 -11.73 -18.13
C GLU A 67 -73.72 -11.71 -19.04
N PRO A 68 -73.66 -11.29 -20.34
CA PRO A 68 -73.41 -12.26 -21.44
C PRO A 68 -72.84 -11.74 -22.81
N THR A 69 -72.43 -12.70 -23.68
CA THR A 69 -72.49 -12.73 -25.18
C THR A 69 -71.71 -11.75 -26.11
N SER A 70 -70.56 -12.22 -26.61
CA SER A 70 -70.20 -12.57 -28.03
C SER A 70 -70.67 -11.77 -29.28
N ILE A 71 -69.72 -11.52 -30.22
CA ILE A 71 -69.78 -11.66 -31.71
C ILE A 71 -68.33 -11.53 -32.27
N SER A 72 -67.73 -12.56 -32.90
CA SER A 72 -67.49 -12.80 -34.36
C SER A 72 -66.62 -11.73 -35.09
N ILE A 73 -65.65 -12.03 -35.98
CA ILE A 73 -65.65 -12.92 -37.16
C ILE A 73 -64.23 -13.48 -37.51
N ALA A 74 -64.15 -14.77 -37.93
CA ALA A 74 -63.21 -15.49 -38.86
C ALA A 74 -61.67 -15.21 -38.90
N ALA A 75 -60.77 -16.11 -39.39
CA ALA A 75 -60.68 -17.58 -39.55
C ALA A 75 -59.23 -17.92 -40.06
N GLY A 76 -58.66 -19.13 -39.95
CA GLY A 76 -59.09 -20.38 -39.33
C GLY A 76 -58.18 -21.59 -39.72
N ILE A 77 -58.57 -22.82 -39.32
CA ILE A 77 -58.04 -24.14 -39.75
C ILE A 77 -56.61 -24.50 -39.20
N VAL A 78 -56.36 -25.42 -38.24
CA VAL A 78 -56.81 -26.82 -37.91
C VAL A 78 -56.05 -27.88 -38.75
N ARG A 79 -55.25 -28.82 -38.21
CA ARG A 79 -55.48 -29.90 -37.19
C ARG A 79 -54.20 -30.10 -36.30
N HIS A 80 -54.25 -30.45 -35.00
CA HIS A 80 -54.57 -31.75 -34.37
C HIS A 80 -53.76 -32.95 -34.90
N ARG A 81 -53.27 -33.91 -34.08
CA ARG A 81 -53.80 -34.46 -32.81
C ARG A 81 -52.72 -35.24 -32.00
N ASN A 82 -52.85 -35.28 -30.65
CA ASN A 82 -52.66 -36.39 -29.67
C ASN A 82 -51.52 -37.46 -29.81
N ASP A 83 -50.99 -38.15 -28.77
CA ASP A 83 -51.39 -38.25 -27.34
C ASP A 83 -50.22 -38.70 -26.39
N LYS A 84 -50.49 -38.75 -25.07
CA LYS A 84 -49.65 -39.36 -23.98
C LYS A 84 -49.93 -40.89 -23.86
N PRO A 85 -49.23 -41.78 -23.06
CA PRO A 85 -48.69 -41.53 -21.69
C PRO A 85 -47.52 -42.41 -21.09
N ARG A 86 -47.09 -42.00 -19.87
CA ARG A 86 -46.65 -42.74 -18.64
C ARG A 86 -45.73 -44.01 -18.66
N CYS A 87 -44.56 -43.84 -18.01
CA CYS A 87 -43.90 -44.64 -16.93
C CYS A 87 -44.22 -46.13 -16.68
N TYR A 88 -43.18 -46.95 -16.37
CA TYR A 88 -43.04 -47.70 -15.08
C TYR A 88 -41.65 -48.37 -14.83
N SER A 89 -41.25 -48.46 -13.55
CA SER A 89 -40.35 -49.42 -12.82
C SER A 89 -38.98 -49.94 -13.35
N SER A 90 -38.04 -50.07 -12.40
CA SER A 90 -36.75 -50.82 -12.40
C SER A 90 -36.96 -52.34 -12.08
N PRO A 91 -35.95 -53.24 -11.79
CA PRO A 91 -34.53 -53.05 -11.43
C PRO A 91 -33.46 -54.06 -11.99
N GLN A 92 -32.19 -53.76 -11.66
CA GLN A 92 -30.99 -54.63 -11.43
C GLN A 92 -30.75 -55.98 -12.16
N VAL A 93 -29.50 -56.18 -12.64
CA VAL A 93 -28.51 -57.19 -12.12
C VAL A 93 -27.11 -56.99 -12.78
N ARG A 94 -26.02 -57.51 -12.19
CA ARG A 94 -24.62 -57.43 -12.68
C ARG A 94 -24.07 -58.78 -13.17
N CYS A 95 -23.28 -58.74 -14.24
CA CYS A 95 -22.01 -59.49 -14.55
C CYS A 95 -21.56 -59.02 -15.97
N GLY A 96 -20.30 -58.99 -16.42
CA GLY A 96 -19.07 -59.69 -16.02
C GLY A 96 -18.81 -60.88 -16.96
N GLY A 97 -17.78 -60.95 -17.82
CA GLY A 97 -16.74 -59.97 -18.20
C GLY A 97 -15.65 -60.60 -19.11
N ALA A 98 -14.78 -59.77 -19.71
CA ALA A 98 -13.50 -60.09 -20.41
C ALA A 98 -13.49 -61.00 -21.68
N GLY A 99 -12.72 -60.60 -22.71
CA GLY A 99 -12.37 -61.43 -23.88
C GLY A 99 -11.41 -60.74 -24.87
N ARG A 100 -10.33 -61.40 -25.32
CA ARG A 100 -9.26 -60.85 -26.21
C ARG A 100 -9.23 -61.51 -27.59
N ARG A 101 -8.91 -60.72 -28.64
CA ARG A 101 -8.11 -60.96 -29.89
C ARG A 101 -8.40 -59.79 -30.85
N ARG A 102 -7.50 -59.05 -31.53
CA ARG A 102 -6.07 -59.14 -31.96
C ARG A 102 -5.83 -59.86 -33.31
N LEU A 103 -5.05 -59.21 -34.20
CA LEU A 103 -4.54 -59.63 -35.54
C LEU A 103 -5.55 -59.46 -36.72
N ALA A 104 -5.14 -59.11 -37.96
CA ALA A 104 -3.87 -58.51 -38.44
C ALA A 104 -3.97 -57.85 -39.85
N SER A 105 -3.26 -56.72 -39.98
CA SER A 105 -2.58 -56.09 -41.15
C SER A 105 -2.77 -56.57 -42.62
N TYR A 106 -2.87 -55.58 -43.52
CA TYR A 106 -2.08 -55.51 -44.78
C TYR A 106 -1.60 -54.06 -45.04
N SER A 107 -0.47 -53.91 -45.75
CA SER A 107 0.21 -52.67 -46.21
C SER A 107 1.17 -53.09 -47.36
N VAL A 108 1.78 -52.27 -48.23
CA VAL A 108 2.35 -50.90 -48.16
C VAL A 108 2.38 -50.29 -49.58
N ALA A 109 2.33 -48.94 -49.70
CA ALA A 109 3.06 -48.05 -50.65
C ALA A 109 2.18 -46.89 -51.17
N GLN A 110 2.62 -45.64 -51.35
CA GLN A 110 3.84 -44.86 -51.00
C GLN A 110 3.41 -43.37 -51.07
N GLY A 111 3.94 -42.37 -50.36
CA GLY A 111 4.91 -42.30 -49.25
C GLY A 111 4.52 -41.15 -48.29
N ILE A 112 4.98 -41.12 -47.04
CA ILE A 112 6.23 -40.45 -46.59
C ILE A 112 6.16 -38.91 -46.74
N SER A 113 6.30 -38.07 -45.70
CA SER A 113 6.75 -38.32 -44.32
C SER A 113 5.88 -37.68 -43.25
N MET A 114 5.64 -38.40 -42.15
CA MET A 114 5.32 -37.80 -40.84
C MET A 114 6.61 -37.40 -40.11
N PHE A 115 6.48 -36.60 -39.04
CA PHE A 115 6.86 -37.10 -37.72
C PHE A 115 5.92 -36.54 -36.65
N THR A 116 5.10 -37.42 -36.08
CA THR A 116 4.33 -37.19 -34.85
C THR A 116 4.84 -38.12 -33.77
N SER A 117 4.63 -37.77 -32.50
CA SER A 117 4.56 -38.76 -31.42
C SER A 117 3.72 -38.19 -30.27
N SER A 118 3.12 -39.07 -29.47
CA SER A 118 2.07 -38.70 -28.51
C SER A 118 2.14 -39.52 -27.23
N GLU A 119 1.82 -38.84 -26.11
CA GLU A 119 1.23 -39.39 -24.88
C GLU A 119 2.02 -40.25 -23.88
N ILE A 120 1.97 -39.79 -22.60
CA ILE A 120 1.64 -40.58 -21.37
C ILE A 120 2.74 -41.55 -20.85
N ARG A 121 3.13 -41.59 -19.56
CA ARG A 121 2.45 -41.24 -18.28
C ARG A 121 3.43 -40.84 -17.15
N GLN A 122 2.98 -40.03 -16.18
CA GLN A 122 3.44 -39.87 -14.76
C GLN A 122 4.93 -40.11 -14.42
N THR A 123 5.68 -39.13 -13.89
CA THR A 123 5.59 -38.73 -12.47
C THR A 123 6.44 -37.48 -12.13
N LEU A 124 6.13 -36.85 -10.98
CA LEU A 124 7.02 -36.06 -10.10
C LEU A 124 7.82 -34.85 -10.67
N SER A 125 7.28 -33.66 -10.38
CA SER A 125 7.99 -32.48 -9.83
C SER A 125 9.45 -32.20 -10.23
N SER A 126 9.70 -31.09 -10.96
CA SER A 126 10.51 -29.95 -10.46
C SER A 126 10.75 -28.85 -11.51
N LEU A 127 11.23 -27.69 -11.03
CA LEU A 127 11.89 -26.57 -11.76
C LEU A 127 11.02 -25.64 -12.65
N PRO A 128 11.44 -24.38 -12.89
CA PRO A 128 12.37 -23.54 -12.10
C PRO A 128 11.78 -22.18 -11.68
N ILE A 129 11.98 -21.80 -10.41
CA ILE A 129 11.83 -20.39 -9.97
C ILE A 129 13.15 -19.66 -10.28
N PHE A 130 13.11 -18.65 -11.16
CA PHE A 130 14.29 -17.84 -11.52
C PHE A 130 14.66 -16.85 -10.41
N ASN A 131 15.43 -17.32 -9.42
CA ASN A 131 16.06 -16.48 -8.41
C ASN A 131 17.33 -15.79 -8.96
N TYR A 132 17.26 -14.49 -9.27
CA TYR A 132 18.45 -13.69 -9.55
C TYR A 132 19.07 -13.13 -8.26
N LEU A 133 19.87 -13.96 -7.59
CA LEU A 133 20.81 -13.53 -6.54
C LEU A 133 22.25 -13.58 -7.10
N PRO A 134 22.94 -12.44 -7.28
CA PRO A 134 24.30 -12.44 -7.80
C PRO A 134 25.29 -13.00 -6.78
N LYS A 135 25.71 -14.26 -6.97
CA LYS A 135 26.85 -14.84 -6.25
C LYS A 135 28.13 -14.11 -6.66
N SER A 136 28.92 -13.65 -5.69
CA SER A 136 30.25 -13.10 -5.93
C SER A 136 31.28 -14.21 -6.22
N PRO A 137 32.00 -14.18 -7.34
CA PRO A 137 33.20 -14.99 -7.54
C PRO A 137 34.42 -14.29 -6.92
N SER A 138 35.32 -15.05 -6.30
CA SER A 138 36.57 -14.54 -5.73
C SER A 138 37.75 -15.45 -6.08
N SER A 139 38.47 -15.13 -7.15
CA SER A 139 39.84 -15.61 -7.39
C SER A 139 40.57 -14.78 -8.47
N THR A 140 41.68 -14.18 -8.05
CA THR A 140 43.05 -14.23 -8.62
C THR A 140 43.29 -14.40 -10.14
N TYR A 141 44.46 -13.91 -10.58
CA TYR A 141 45.05 -13.83 -11.94
C TYR A 141 44.62 -12.60 -12.77
N SER A 142 45.51 -11.91 -13.48
CA SER A 142 46.98 -11.76 -13.36
C SER A 142 47.45 -10.58 -14.21
N HIS A 143 48.55 -9.92 -13.87
CA HIS A 143 49.15 -8.91 -14.76
C HIS A 143 49.67 -9.55 -16.05
N GLY A 144 49.19 -9.08 -17.20
CA GLY A 144 49.74 -9.36 -18.51
C GLY A 144 49.97 -8.05 -19.26
N HIS A 145 51.24 -7.64 -19.42
CA HIS A 145 51.59 -6.59 -20.36
C HIS A 145 51.73 -7.19 -21.76
N SER A 146 51.01 -6.66 -22.73
CA SER A 146 51.43 -6.70 -24.14
C SER A 146 51.51 -5.26 -24.66
N ARG A 147 52.71 -4.88 -25.11
CA ARG A 147 52.85 -3.74 -26.04
C ARG A 147 52.50 -4.26 -27.43
N PHE A 148 51.81 -3.47 -28.22
CA PHE A 148 52.05 -3.46 -29.66
C PHE A 148 52.01 -2.02 -30.16
N SER A 149 52.86 -1.71 -31.13
CA SER A 149 53.00 -0.39 -31.73
C SER A 149 52.75 -0.50 -33.23
N SER A 150 52.07 0.48 -33.79
CA SER A 150 52.00 0.70 -35.23
C SER A 150 51.56 2.14 -35.48
N ASP A 151 52.53 2.99 -35.75
CA ASP A 151 52.36 4.38 -36.12
C ASP A 151 51.74 4.50 -37.52
N LEU A 152 51.07 5.62 -37.82
CA LEU A 152 51.08 6.20 -39.16
C LEU A 152 50.77 7.70 -39.10
N GLU A 153 51.52 8.50 -39.86
CA GLU A 153 51.38 9.95 -39.97
C GLU A 153 50.52 10.34 -41.19
N SER A 154 49.86 11.51 -41.15
CA SER A 154 50.10 12.59 -42.15
C SER A 154 49.19 13.82 -42.01
N SER A 155 49.79 14.96 -42.39
CA SER A 155 49.24 16.30 -42.70
C SER A 155 48.17 16.28 -43.82
N ALA A 156 47.46 17.34 -44.24
CA ALA A 156 47.53 18.82 -44.09
C ALA A 156 46.20 19.45 -44.63
N SER A 157 45.88 20.76 -44.67
CA SER A 157 46.20 21.97 -43.86
C SER A 157 45.51 23.22 -44.45
N SER A 158 45.23 24.27 -43.66
CA SER A 158 44.80 25.65 -44.08
C SER A 158 43.35 25.79 -44.60
N SER A 159 42.62 26.92 -44.51
CA SER A 159 42.73 28.24 -43.83
C SER A 159 41.28 28.79 -43.60
N SER A 160 40.91 29.99 -43.13
CA SER A 160 41.49 31.30 -42.70
C SER A 160 40.44 31.98 -41.75
N SER A 161 40.41 33.26 -41.32
CA SER A 161 41.22 34.50 -41.46
C SER A 161 41.01 35.42 -40.21
N SER A 162 40.74 36.73 -40.34
CA SER A 162 40.57 37.81 -39.31
C SER A 162 40.08 39.11 -40.04
N PRO A 163 40.05 40.37 -39.48
CA PRO A 163 40.21 40.89 -38.10
C PRO A 163 39.15 41.98 -37.70
N ALA A 164 39.29 42.63 -36.52
CA ALA A 164 39.31 44.12 -36.35
C ALA A 164 39.29 44.62 -34.87
N SER A 165 39.99 45.72 -34.58
CA SER A 165 39.88 46.62 -33.39
C SER A 165 40.70 47.89 -33.67
N PRO A 166 40.23 49.12 -33.33
CA PRO A 166 40.71 49.87 -32.14
C PRO A 166 39.56 50.71 -31.49
N SER A 167 39.67 51.64 -30.51
CA SER A 167 40.74 52.59 -30.08
C SER A 167 40.53 53.12 -28.63
N SER A 168 41.49 53.89 -28.09
CA SER A 168 41.33 54.83 -26.94
C SER A 168 41.52 56.29 -27.43
N PRO A 169 41.29 57.37 -26.64
CA PRO A 169 42.40 57.97 -25.83
C PRO A 169 42.03 58.95 -24.66
N LEU A 170 43.06 59.59 -24.04
CA LEU A 170 43.06 60.84 -23.22
C LEU A 170 42.49 60.77 -21.76
N LEU A 171 42.87 61.64 -20.78
CA LEU A 171 43.69 62.89 -20.75
C LEU A 171 44.30 63.18 -19.34
N ARG A 172 45.42 63.94 -19.30
CA ARG A 172 45.85 65.00 -18.33
C ARG A 172 47.08 64.74 -17.42
N GLU A 173 47.87 65.81 -17.24
CA GLU A 173 49.15 65.93 -16.50
C GLU A 173 49.26 67.34 -15.81
N THR A 174 50.47 67.75 -15.38
CA THR A 174 50.87 69.03 -14.70
C THR A 174 50.52 69.12 -13.20
N LEU A 175 51.29 69.73 -12.27
CA LEU A 175 52.54 70.54 -12.24
C LEU A 175 53.49 69.93 -11.15
N ALA A 176 54.82 69.83 -11.26
CA ALA A 176 55.92 70.81 -11.38
C ALA A 176 56.29 71.58 -10.09
N ASP A 177 57.51 71.32 -9.55
CA ASP A 177 58.36 72.29 -8.80
C ASP A 177 59.85 71.83 -8.79
N GLU A 178 60.82 72.71 -8.48
CA GLU A 178 62.26 72.53 -8.78
C GLU A 178 63.26 72.57 -7.60
N LYS A 179 64.13 71.53 -7.52
CA LYS A 179 65.59 71.62 -7.16
C LYS A 179 65.92 72.14 -5.72
N PRO A 180 67.21 72.26 -5.31
CA PRO A 180 68.49 71.81 -5.88
C PRO A 180 69.16 70.67 -5.07
N ALA A 181 70.47 70.46 -5.21
CA ALA A 181 71.18 69.24 -4.77
C ALA A 181 72.57 69.49 -4.15
N ARG A 182 73.16 68.41 -3.60
CA ARG A 182 74.53 68.21 -3.03
C ARG A 182 74.64 68.42 -1.50
N PRO A 183 75.65 67.83 -0.80
CA PRO A 183 76.76 66.99 -1.31
C PRO A 183 76.78 65.53 -0.81
N ARG A 184 77.74 64.74 -1.31
CA ARG A 184 78.00 63.35 -0.90
C ARG A 184 78.65 63.27 0.50
N VAL A 185 78.25 62.28 1.30
CA VAL A 185 79.12 61.69 2.33
C VAL A 185 79.42 60.24 1.94
N ARG A 186 80.71 59.90 1.80
CA ARG A 186 81.21 58.61 1.33
C ARG A 186 81.51 57.71 2.53
N ARG A 187 80.56 56.86 2.95
CA ARG A 187 80.81 55.85 4.00
C ARG A 187 80.84 54.44 3.41
N GLN A 188 82.03 53.88 3.23
CA GLN A 188 82.19 52.45 2.98
C GLN A 188 81.81 51.68 4.23
N GLN A 189 80.85 50.75 4.13
CA GLN A 189 80.74 49.62 5.06
C GLN A 189 80.55 48.33 4.27
N SER A 190 81.13 47.26 4.81
CA SER A 190 81.37 45.99 4.12
C SER A 190 80.14 45.09 4.06
N SER A 191 80.11 44.22 3.05
CA SER A 191 79.06 43.22 2.89
C SER A 191 79.29 41.98 3.78
N PRO A 192 78.20 41.35 4.28
CA PRO A 192 78.20 39.94 4.68
C PRO A 192 77.21 39.11 3.83
N PHE A 193 76.99 39.49 2.56
CA PHE A 193 76.12 38.77 1.62
C PHE A 193 76.73 37.43 1.16
N LYS A 194 76.65 36.40 2.02
CA LYS A 194 76.71 34.97 1.61
C LYS A 194 76.11 33.99 2.62
N ILE A 195 76.26 34.20 3.93
CA ILE A 195 75.82 33.22 4.95
C ILE A 195 74.29 33.21 5.15
N HIS A 196 73.61 34.35 5.06
CA HIS A 196 72.16 34.42 5.33
C HIS A 196 71.30 33.63 4.33
N ARG A 197 71.65 33.62 3.03
CA ARG A 197 70.85 32.92 2.00
C ARG A 197 70.71 31.43 2.30
N VAL A 198 71.77 30.76 2.77
CA VAL A 198 71.73 29.32 3.09
C VAL A 198 70.82 29.04 4.29
N LYS A 199 70.90 29.84 5.36
CA LYS A 199 70.02 29.69 6.54
C LYS A 199 68.55 29.92 6.18
N THR A 200 68.23 30.95 5.40
CA THR A 200 66.85 31.21 4.95
C THR A 200 66.34 30.16 3.97
N LEU A 201 67.20 29.59 3.11
CA LEU A 201 66.83 28.48 2.24
C LEU A 201 66.51 27.22 3.06
N PHE A 202 67.36 26.87 4.04
CA PHE A 202 67.17 25.69 4.89
C PHE A 202 65.88 25.79 5.72
N LEU A 203 65.58 26.97 6.29
CA LEU A 203 64.31 27.23 6.97
C LEU A 203 63.09 27.12 6.04
N ARG A 204 63.19 27.58 4.79
CA ARG A 204 62.11 27.45 3.80
C ARG A 204 61.91 26.00 3.34
N VAL A 205 62.98 25.24 3.16
CA VAL A 205 62.91 23.80 2.85
C VAL A 205 62.29 23.04 4.02
N LEU A 206 62.74 23.29 5.26
CA LEU A 206 62.22 22.62 6.44
C LEU A 206 60.74 22.96 6.70
N ALA A 207 60.33 24.23 6.53
CA ALA A 207 58.92 24.62 6.57
C ALA A 207 58.12 23.96 5.43
N GLY A 208 58.68 23.85 4.22
CA GLY A 208 58.08 23.11 3.11
C GLY A 208 57.87 21.63 3.42
N CYS A 209 58.86 20.96 4.01
CA CYS A 209 58.75 19.58 4.47
C CYS A 209 57.68 19.41 5.56
N VAL A 210 57.55 20.37 6.49
CA VAL A 210 56.48 20.37 7.50
C VAL A 210 55.10 20.54 6.85
N VAL A 211 54.94 21.47 5.90
CA VAL A 211 53.68 21.62 5.15
C VAL A 211 53.35 20.35 4.36
N VAL A 212 54.32 19.74 3.67
CA VAL A 212 54.11 18.49 2.91
C VAL A 212 53.74 17.33 3.84
N THR A 213 54.34 17.20 5.03
CA THR A 213 53.98 16.15 6.00
C THR A 213 52.61 16.38 6.63
N VAL A 214 52.24 17.62 6.95
CA VAL A 214 50.87 17.96 7.40
C VAL A 214 49.82 17.67 6.31
N VAL A 215 50.07 18.07 5.06
CA VAL A 215 49.16 17.84 3.94
C VAL A 215 49.03 16.34 3.64
N THR A 216 50.13 15.60 3.55
CA THR A 216 50.10 14.14 3.31
C THR A 216 49.46 13.38 4.47
N MET A 217 49.69 13.79 5.72
CA MET A 217 48.98 13.20 6.88
C MET A 217 47.48 13.52 6.86
N ALA A 218 47.07 14.74 6.47
CA ALA A 218 45.66 15.08 6.32
C ALA A 218 44.98 14.26 5.21
N PHE A 219 45.65 14.04 4.08
CA PHE A 219 45.17 13.13 3.02
C PHE A 219 45.13 11.67 3.48
N ALA A 220 46.15 11.18 4.19
CA ALA A 220 46.20 9.81 4.71
C ALA A 220 45.08 9.55 5.73
N LEU A 221 44.90 10.45 6.71
CA LEU A 221 43.81 10.39 7.69
C LEU A 221 42.44 10.46 6.99
N SER A 222 42.28 11.30 5.96
CA SER A 222 41.04 11.38 5.19
C SER A 222 40.77 10.09 4.38
N GLY A 223 41.80 9.48 3.80
CA GLY A 223 41.72 8.20 3.09
C GLY A 223 41.38 7.04 4.03
N MET A 224 42.09 6.94 5.15
CA MET A 224 41.80 5.97 6.22
C MET A 224 40.39 6.13 6.76
N ARG A 225 39.92 7.36 6.99
CA ARG A 225 38.55 7.64 7.45
C ARG A 225 37.53 7.19 6.40
N LYS A 226 37.72 7.53 5.12
CA LYS A 226 36.84 7.08 4.01
C LYS A 226 36.83 5.55 3.85
N HIS A 227 37.97 4.88 4.01
CA HIS A 227 38.05 3.42 3.93
C HIS A 227 37.39 2.73 5.13
N THR A 228 37.66 3.21 6.35
CA THR A 228 37.08 2.66 7.58
C THR A 228 35.57 2.92 7.67
N THR A 229 35.07 4.10 7.25
CA THR A 229 33.62 4.32 7.15
C THR A 229 32.99 3.42 6.09
N LYS A 230 33.58 3.27 4.89
CA LYS A 230 33.01 2.41 3.84
C LYS A 230 33.00 0.92 4.23
N ALA A 231 34.01 0.45 4.95
CA ALA A 231 34.05 -0.90 5.50
C ALA A 231 33.00 -1.10 6.61
N LEU A 232 32.86 -0.13 7.51
CA LEU A 232 31.85 -0.16 8.57
C LEU A 232 30.42 -0.06 8.00
N GLU A 233 30.18 0.80 7.02
CA GLU A 233 28.91 0.91 6.28
C GLU A 233 28.56 -0.42 5.61
N LYS A 234 29.50 -1.08 4.92
CA LYS A 234 29.27 -2.39 4.31
C LYS A 234 28.90 -3.45 5.35
N HIS A 235 29.43 -3.38 6.57
CA HIS A 235 29.00 -4.26 7.67
C HIS A 235 27.63 -3.86 8.25
N LEU A 236 27.37 -2.55 8.43
CA LEU A 236 26.12 -2.02 8.96
C LEU A 236 24.91 -2.23 8.03
N ASP A 237 25.15 -2.40 6.73
CA ASP A 237 24.14 -2.70 5.72
C ASP A 237 24.03 -4.20 5.38
N THR A 238 24.50 -5.08 6.27
CA THR A 238 24.30 -6.54 6.12
C THR A 238 22.97 -6.99 6.71
N ASP A 239 22.30 -7.89 5.99
CA ASP A 239 21.11 -8.61 6.43
C ASP A 239 21.33 -9.33 7.77
N ALA A 240 22.56 -9.77 8.04
CA ALA A 240 22.99 -10.39 9.29
C ALA A 240 22.67 -9.54 10.55
N ILE A 241 22.65 -8.21 10.46
CA ILE A 241 22.36 -7.34 11.61
C ILE A 241 20.90 -7.43 12.00
N TRP A 242 19.96 -7.13 11.11
CA TRP A 242 18.55 -7.18 11.47
C TRP A 242 18.06 -8.63 11.68
N LYS A 243 18.66 -9.61 11.01
CA LYS A 243 18.43 -11.04 11.29
C LYS A 243 18.92 -11.48 12.67
N SER A 244 19.79 -10.71 13.34
CA SER A 244 20.20 -10.96 14.72
C SER A 244 19.21 -10.40 15.76
N PHE A 245 18.29 -9.51 15.38
CA PHE A 245 17.28 -8.97 16.29
C PHE A 245 16.30 -10.08 16.74
N PRO A 246 15.92 -10.13 18.03
CA PRO A 246 14.98 -11.12 18.56
C PRO A 246 13.66 -11.14 17.79
N GLN A 247 13.12 -12.33 17.50
CA GLN A 247 11.80 -12.47 16.88
C GLN A 247 10.68 -12.17 17.88
N MET A 248 9.66 -11.44 17.41
CA MET A 248 8.45 -11.15 18.18
C MET A 248 7.65 -12.43 18.42
N GLN A 249 7.08 -12.58 19.61
CA GLN A 249 6.25 -13.74 19.96
C GLN A 249 4.79 -13.37 20.22
N SER A 250 4.53 -12.19 20.78
CA SER A 250 3.21 -11.82 21.32
C SER A 250 2.12 -11.61 20.25
N TYR A 251 2.49 -11.59 18.96
CA TYR A 251 1.52 -11.68 17.85
C TYR A 251 0.79 -13.04 17.79
N TYR A 252 1.31 -14.07 18.44
CA TYR A 252 0.77 -15.44 18.41
C TYR A 252 -0.02 -15.80 19.68
N ASN A 253 -0.29 -14.81 20.52
CA ASN A 253 -1.05 -14.94 21.77
C ASN A 253 -2.56 -14.98 21.48
N GLY A 254 -3.30 -15.68 22.32
CA GLY A 254 -4.69 -16.06 22.04
C GLY A 254 -5.76 -15.32 22.84
N LEU A 255 -7.01 -15.69 22.61
CA LEU A 255 -8.19 -15.15 23.32
C LEU A 255 -8.06 -15.18 24.85
N TYR A 256 -7.35 -16.16 25.40
CA TYR A 256 -7.18 -16.33 26.84
C TYR A 256 -6.13 -15.40 27.47
N GLU A 257 -5.59 -14.47 26.70
CA GLU A 257 -4.55 -13.51 27.09
C GLU A 257 -4.95 -12.05 26.83
N ILE A 258 -6.20 -11.80 26.40
CA ILE A 258 -6.70 -10.45 26.13
C ILE A 258 -6.74 -9.60 27.41
N ILE A 259 -6.24 -8.37 27.31
CA ILE A 259 -6.21 -7.35 28.36
C ILE A 259 -6.58 -5.97 27.78
N PRO A 260 -7.02 -5.00 28.61
CA PRO A 260 -7.21 -3.62 28.15
C PRO A 260 -5.94 -3.06 27.49
N LYS A 261 -6.07 -2.31 26.38
CA LYS A 261 -4.91 -1.71 25.69
C LYS A 261 -4.10 -0.76 26.60
N SER A 262 -4.74 -0.16 27.60
CA SER A 262 -4.11 0.65 28.67
C SER A 262 -3.23 -0.15 29.64
N GLU A 263 -3.47 -1.45 29.81
CA GLU A 263 -2.64 -2.35 30.62
C GLU A 263 -1.56 -3.07 29.80
N ASN A 264 -1.63 -2.99 28.47
CA ASN A 264 -0.71 -3.69 27.60
C ASN A 264 0.66 -3.02 27.57
N VAL A 265 1.68 -3.74 28.03
CA VAL A 265 3.09 -3.38 27.91
C VAL A 265 3.65 -4.03 26.63
N PRO A 266 3.83 -3.30 25.52
CA PRO A 266 4.13 -3.88 24.21
C PRO A 266 5.54 -4.50 24.15
N GLU A 267 5.68 -5.65 23.48
CA GLU A 267 6.94 -6.38 23.41
C GLU A 267 8.10 -5.57 22.79
N ASN A 268 7.80 -4.59 21.93
CA ASN A 268 8.76 -3.71 21.26
C ASN A 268 8.96 -2.32 21.90
N THR A 269 8.32 -2.02 23.03
CA THR A 269 8.51 -0.73 23.74
C THR A 269 8.73 -0.90 25.25
N GLY A 270 8.25 -1.99 25.86
CA GLY A 270 8.39 -2.28 27.29
C GLY A 270 9.78 -2.73 27.77
N PRO A 271 9.93 -3.14 29.05
CA PRO A 271 11.23 -3.47 29.67
C PRO A 271 12.00 -4.61 28.99
N LEU A 272 11.30 -5.49 28.26
CA LEU A 272 11.90 -6.56 27.45
C LEU A 272 12.59 -6.06 26.16
N ASN A 273 12.47 -4.76 25.85
CA ASN A 273 13.13 -4.09 24.73
C ASN A 273 14.51 -3.49 25.10
N ILE A 274 15.04 -3.77 26.30
CA ILE A 274 16.47 -3.58 26.57
C ILE A 274 17.23 -4.61 25.71
N PRO A 275 18.02 -4.18 24.70
CA PRO A 275 18.84 -5.13 23.96
C PRO A 275 19.89 -5.70 24.92
N LYS A 276 19.87 -7.02 25.13
CA LYS A 276 21.05 -7.73 25.66
C LYS A 276 22.20 -7.40 24.71
N GLU A 277 23.27 -6.78 25.21
CA GLU A 277 24.37 -6.28 24.38
C GLU A 277 24.80 -7.31 23.33
N PRO A 278 25.06 -6.90 22.08
CA PRO A 278 25.54 -7.81 21.05
C PRO A 278 26.85 -8.46 21.54
N THR A 279 26.78 -9.74 21.88
CA THR A 279 27.84 -10.50 22.59
C THR A 279 29.14 -10.66 21.80
N LEU A 280 29.19 -10.09 20.59
CA LEU A 280 30.37 -9.95 19.74
C LEU A 280 31.50 -9.16 20.44
N SER A 281 31.15 -8.09 21.17
CA SER A 281 32.14 -7.27 21.90
C SER A 281 32.88 -8.07 22.98
N LYS A 282 32.13 -8.86 23.78
CA LYS A 282 32.65 -9.66 24.89
C LYS A 282 33.41 -10.92 24.46
N ARG A 283 33.38 -11.30 23.17
CA ARG A 283 34.23 -12.39 22.63
C ARG A 283 35.68 -11.99 22.36
N LEU A 284 36.01 -10.70 22.26
CA LEU A 284 37.37 -10.25 21.95
C LEU A 284 38.35 -10.31 23.13
N PHE A 285 37.85 -10.36 24.38
CA PHE A 285 38.69 -10.30 25.60
C PHE A 285 38.46 -11.46 26.59
N ARG A 286 38.49 -12.71 26.12
CA ARG A 286 38.68 -13.87 27.01
C ARG A 286 39.36 -15.07 26.35
N ARG A 287 40.70 -15.10 26.36
CA ARG A 287 41.53 -16.22 25.89
C ARG A 287 41.89 -17.15 27.05
N SER A 288 41.80 -18.47 26.82
CA SER A 288 42.30 -19.58 27.67
C SER A 288 41.71 -19.73 29.08
N LYS A 289 40.84 -20.73 29.25
CA LYS A 289 41.19 -22.03 29.85
C LYS A 289 40.07 -23.05 29.61
N SER A 290 40.43 -24.26 29.23
CA SER A 290 39.52 -25.42 29.13
C SER A 290 39.37 -26.12 30.48
N PRO A 291 38.27 -26.88 30.65
CA PRO A 291 38.46 -28.29 31.05
C PRO A 291 37.64 -29.28 30.19
N SER A 292 37.94 -30.57 30.38
CA SER A 292 37.48 -31.73 29.61
C SER A 292 36.01 -32.14 29.90
N PRO A 293 35.36 -32.98 29.06
CA PRO A 293 33.93 -33.28 29.19
C PRO A 293 33.61 -34.27 30.33
N LEU A 294 32.51 -34.02 31.03
CA LEU A 294 31.87 -34.97 31.95
C LEU A 294 30.58 -35.52 31.33
N LYS A 295 30.31 -36.80 31.59
CA LYS A 295 29.17 -37.55 31.06
C LYS A 295 27.84 -37.03 31.64
N PRO A 296 26.72 -37.07 30.90
CA PRO A 296 25.40 -36.84 31.48
C PRO A 296 25.10 -37.92 32.52
N ALA A 297 24.78 -37.51 33.75
CA ALA A 297 24.31 -38.41 34.79
C ALA A 297 22.81 -38.63 34.65
N SER A 298 22.37 -39.89 34.57
CA SER A 298 20.95 -40.25 34.61
C SER A 298 20.38 -40.03 36.01
N LYS A 299 19.15 -39.51 36.07
CA LYS A 299 18.27 -39.59 37.23
C LYS A 299 16.84 -39.95 36.77
N PRO A 300 16.04 -40.59 37.64
CA PRO A 300 15.13 -41.64 37.19
C PRO A 300 13.76 -41.15 36.74
N GLU A 301 13.06 -42.03 36.02
CA GLU A 301 11.68 -41.88 35.62
C GLU A 301 10.75 -41.82 36.84
N SER A 302 10.17 -40.65 37.11
CA SER A 302 8.91 -40.57 37.85
C SER A 302 7.77 -40.91 36.89
N LYS A 303 6.91 -41.89 37.26
CA LYS A 303 5.76 -42.31 36.46
C LYS A 303 4.90 -41.11 36.00
N PRO A 304 4.29 -41.15 34.80
CA PRO A 304 3.40 -40.08 34.35
C PRO A 304 2.21 -39.96 35.30
N ALA A 305 2.16 -38.87 36.06
CA ALA A 305 0.91 -38.43 36.66
C ALA A 305 -0.03 -38.02 35.52
N GLU A 306 -1.24 -38.56 35.53
CA GLU A 306 -2.26 -38.28 34.52
C GLU A 306 -2.61 -36.79 34.55
N GLN A 307 -2.06 -36.02 33.61
CA GLN A 307 -2.29 -34.58 33.52
C GLN A 307 -3.74 -34.34 33.10
N GLN A 308 -4.60 -34.10 34.10
CA GLN A 308 -5.93 -33.56 33.88
C GLN A 308 -5.82 -32.35 32.94
N LYS A 309 -6.48 -32.43 31.77
CA LYS A 309 -6.46 -31.32 30.80
C LYS A 309 -6.80 -30.02 31.54
N PRO A 310 -6.01 -28.95 31.40
CA PRO A 310 -6.29 -27.69 32.07
C PRO A 310 -7.71 -27.24 31.66
N LYS A 311 -8.54 -26.87 32.64
CA LYS A 311 -9.91 -26.43 32.35
C LYS A 311 -9.84 -25.28 31.34
N PRO A 312 -10.57 -25.35 30.21
CA PRO A 312 -10.54 -24.29 29.21
C PRO A 312 -10.94 -22.98 29.89
N ARG A 313 -10.11 -21.95 29.73
CA ARG A 313 -10.44 -20.62 30.23
C ARG A 313 -11.69 -20.12 29.49
N PRO A 314 -12.58 -19.35 30.14
CA PRO A 314 -13.72 -18.76 29.44
C PRO A 314 -13.20 -17.87 28.31
N ILE A 315 -13.78 -17.99 27.13
CA ILE A 315 -13.54 -17.07 26.02
C ILE A 315 -14.13 -15.71 26.43
N PRO A 316 -13.41 -14.58 26.27
CA PRO A 316 -13.95 -13.25 26.59
C PRO A 316 -15.21 -12.94 25.77
N GLU A 317 -16.10 -12.13 26.32
CA GLU A 317 -17.29 -11.69 25.60
C GLU A 317 -16.92 -10.81 24.39
N THR A 318 -17.69 -10.95 23.31
CA THR A 318 -17.52 -10.14 22.10
C THR A 318 -18.55 -9.01 22.07
N VAL A 319 -18.16 -7.84 21.58
CA VAL A 319 -19.06 -6.73 21.28
C VAL A 319 -19.42 -6.71 19.80
N ALA A 320 -20.60 -6.21 19.47
CA ALA A 320 -20.92 -5.82 18.09
C ALA A 320 -19.98 -4.70 17.66
N TYR A 321 -19.48 -4.76 16.42
CA TYR A 321 -18.55 -3.77 15.87
C TYR A 321 -19.16 -3.12 14.63
N ASN A 322 -19.31 -1.80 14.70
CA ASN A 322 -19.94 -0.97 13.67
C ASN A 322 -19.07 0.29 13.46
N PRO A 323 -18.33 0.40 12.34
CA PRO A 323 -17.50 1.56 12.02
C PRO A 323 -18.19 2.58 11.09
N TYR A 324 -19.48 2.40 10.79
CA TYR A 324 -20.21 3.27 9.87
C TYR A 324 -20.68 4.55 10.58
N PRO A 325 -20.94 5.64 9.85
CA PRO A 325 -21.57 6.83 10.41
C PRO A 325 -22.93 6.49 11.07
N ASP A 326 -23.34 7.26 12.08
CA ASP A 326 -24.76 7.32 12.44
C ASP A 326 -25.50 8.06 11.32
N TYR A 327 -25.95 7.29 10.32
CA TYR A 327 -26.77 7.74 9.20
C TYR A 327 -28.12 8.35 9.64
N GLN A 328 -28.57 8.09 10.87
CA GLN A 328 -29.81 8.64 11.40
C GLN A 328 -29.62 9.97 12.14
N SER A 329 -28.38 10.32 12.50
CA SER A 329 -28.01 11.56 13.19
C SER A 329 -28.44 12.83 12.44
N LYS A 330 -28.71 13.89 13.21
CA LYS A 330 -29.04 15.23 12.66
C LYS A 330 -27.88 15.78 11.82
N SER A 331 -26.65 15.63 12.29
CA SER A 331 -25.43 16.08 11.62
C SER A 331 -25.22 15.37 10.27
N TYR A 332 -25.44 14.05 10.18
CA TYR A 332 -25.38 13.36 8.89
C TYR A 332 -26.44 13.90 7.93
N LYS A 333 -27.70 13.98 8.38
CA LYS A 333 -28.84 14.42 7.56
C LYS A 333 -28.85 15.89 7.19
N GLN A 334 -28.05 16.72 7.85
CA GLN A 334 -27.81 18.13 7.48
C GLN A 334 -26.73 18.25 6.40
N LEU A 335 -25.64 17.50 6.53
CA LEU A 335 -24.52 17.56 5.59
C LEU A 335 -24.77 16.82 4.27
N TRP A 336 -25.41 15.64 4.34
CA TRP A 336 -25.54 14.73 3.19
C TRP A 336 -26.93 14.74 2.57
N GLN A 337 -26.94 14.56 1.25
CA GLN A 337 -28.10 14.36 0.43
C GLN A 337 -28.56 12.89 0.47
N GLY A 338 -29.87 12.69 0.29
CA GLY A 338 -30.53 11.39 0.36
C GLY A 338 -30.62 10.76 1.76
N SER A 339 -31.18 9.55 1.83
CA SER A 339 -31.26 8.74 3.05
C SER A 339 -30.60 7.38 2.88
N HIS A 340 -29.79 6.96 3.85
CA HIS A 340 -29.21 5.60 3.86
C HIS A 340 -30.28 4.54 4.08
N VAL A 341 -30.21 3.49 3.26
CA VAL A 341 -30.98 2.25 3.41
C VAL A 341 -29.99 1.08 3.55
N ASP A 342 -30.05 0.36 4.68
CA ASP A 342 -29.23 -0.85 4.89
C ASP A 342 -29.67 -1.96 3.92
N CYS A 343 -28.72 -2.45 3.14
CA CYS A 343 -28.94 -3.48 2.12
C CYS A 343 -28.69 -4.90 2.64
N VAL A 344 -28.20 -5.08 3.88
CA VAL A 344 -28.00 -6.41 4.49
C VAL A 344 -29.23 -7.32 4.42
N PRO A 345 -30.49 -6.84 4.59
CA PRO A 345 -31.69 -7.66 4.43
C PRO A 345 -31.79 -8.38 3.07
N ILE A 346 -31.24 -7.82 1.99
CA ILE A 346 -31.22 -8.47 0.67
C ILE A 346 -30.46 -9.80 0.75
N LEU A 347 -29.31 -9.80 1.44
CA LEU A 347 -28.43 -10.97 1.57
C LEU A 347 -28.91 -11.95 2.65
N SER A 348 -29.40 -11.46 3.80
CA SER A 348 -29.90 -12.34 4.86
C SER A 348 -31.17 -13.10 4.45
N ASN A 349 -31.99 -12.53 3.56
CA ASN A 349 -33.16 -13.22 3.00
C ASN A 349 -32.80 -14.39 2.07
N ILE A 350 -31.56 -14.45 1.55
CA ILE A 350 -31.05 -15.56 0.74
C ILE A 350 -30.29 -16.56 1.63
N THR A 351 -29.34 -16.04 2.43
CA THR A 351 -28.38 -16.85 3.19
C THR A 351 -28.87 -17.29 4.58
N SER A 352 -29.98 -16.73 5.07
CA SER A 352 -30.46 -16.84 6.46
C SER A 352 -29.40 -16.49 7.54
N THR A 353 -28.35 -15.76 7.16
CA THR A 353 -27.14 -15.57 7.98
C THR A 353 -26.98 -14.09 8.40
N SER A 354 -26.62 -13.86 9.66
CA SER A 354 -26.31 -12.51 10.16
C SER A 354 -24.95 -12.03 9.69
N THR A 355 -24.86 -10.77 9.28
CA THR A 355 -23.61 -10.10 8.91
C THR A 355 -23.20 -9.02 9.91
N GLU A 356 -23.62 -9.12 11.18
CA GLU A 356 -23.04 -8.29 12.24
C GLU A 356 -21.61 -8.76 12.56
N MET A 357 -20.61 -7.91 12.34
CA MET A 357 -19.22 -8.24 12.68
C MET A 357 -19.01 -8.02 14.18
N ARG A 358 -18.20 -8.87 14.82
CA ARG A 358 -17.95 -8.81 16.26
C ARG A 358 -16.47 -8.70 16.59
N ALA A 359 -16.15 -7.99 17.66
CA ALA A 359 -14.79 -7.75 18.14
C ALA A 359 -14.64 -8.19 19.59
N TYR A 360 -13.43 -8.53 20.01
CA TYR A 360 -13.08 -8.58 21.43
C TYR A 360 -12.53 -7.21 21.84
N LYS A 361 -12.93 -6.70 23.00
CA LYS A 361 -12.35 -5.47 23.57
C LYS A 361 -11.08 -5.79 24.35
N GLY A 362 -10.05 -4.97 24.16
CA GLY A 362 -8.68 -5.25 24.56
C GLY A 362 -7.83 -5.84 23.43
N VAL A 363 -6.59 -6.16 23.77
CA VAL A 363 -5.57 -6.75 22.88
C VAL A 363 -4.86 -7.91 23.61
N PRO A 364 -4.25 -8.88 22.91
CA PRO A 364 -3.44 -9.91 23.57
C PRO A 364 -2.30 -9.31 24.38
N ARG A 365 -2.02 -9.89 25.55
CA ARG A 365 -0.93 -9.46 26.44
C ARG A 365 0.42 -9.46 25.70
N GLY A 366 1.07 -8.30 25.71
CA GLY A 366 2.37 -8.08 25.08
C GLY A 366 2.29 -7.67 23.61
N LEU A 367 1.08 -7.56 23.03
CA LEU A 367 0.90 -7.17 21.63
C LEU A 367 1.76 -5.93 21.30
N PRO A 368 2.62 -5.99 20.27
CA PRO A 368 3.49 -4.88 19.90
C PRO A 368 2.71 -3.65 19.46
N ASP A 369 3.36 -2.48 19.50
CA ASP A 369 2.92 -1.31 18.75
C ASP A 369 3.43 -1.38 17.29
N PRO A 370 2.81 -0.68 16.32
CA PRO A 370 3.36 -0.55 14.98
C PRO A 370 4.75 0.13 15.00
N TYR A 371 5.62 -0.28 14.07
CA TYR A 371 7.01 0.18 14.00
C TYR A 371 7.18 1.47 13.22
N TYR A 372 6.43 1.58 12.13
CA TYR A 372 6.22 2.80 11.38
C TYR A 372 4.72 2.94 11.14
N SER A 373 4.27 4.19 10.98
CA SER A 373 2.86 4.58 11.05
C SER A 373 2.20 4.29 12.41
N SER A 374 0.92 4.58 12.55
CA SER A 374 0.19 4.52 13.82
C SER A 374 -1.32 4.54 13.61
N TYR A 375 -2.10 3.93 14.51
CA TYR A 375 -3.57 3.90 14.42
C TYR A 375 -4.17 5.30 14.62
N GLU A 376 -3.59 6.03 15.56
CA GLU A 376 -4.02 7.30 16.10
C GLU A 376 -4.02 8.41 15.03
N VAL A 377 -3.06 8.37 14.11
CA VAL A 377 -2.90 9.36 13.02
C VAL A 377 -3.92 9.17 11.89
N LEU A 378 -4.40 7.94 11.66
CA LEU A 378 -5.56 7.70 10.79
C LEU A 378 -6.90 7.76 11.57
N GLY A 379 -6.88 7.72 12.89
CA GLY A 379 -8.07 7.57 13.72
C GLY A 379 -8.70 6.17 13.64
N LEU A 380 -7.88 5.12 13.46
CA LEU A 380 -8.31 3.72 13.50
C LEU A 380 -8.37 3.20 14.95
N ASP A 381 -9.19 2.17 15.20
CA ASP A 381 -9.31 1.56 16.53
C ASP A 381 -8.06 0.72 16.89
N ASN A 382 -7.51 0.97 18.07
CA ASN A 382 -6.34 0.28 18.63
C ASN A 382 -6.65 -0.55 19.91
N ASP A 383 -7.91 -0.54 20.36
CA ASP A 383 -8.37 -1.11 21.64
C ASP A 383 -9.19 -2.41 21.46
N ILE A 384 -9.11 -3.02 20.28
CA ILE A 384 -9.84 -4.24 19.89
C ILE A 384 -8.94 -5.25 19.19
N CYS A 385 -9.37 -6.50 19.19
CA CYS A 385 -8.83 -7.53 18.30
C CYS A 385 -9.92 -8.45 17.74
N PHE A 386 -9.58 -9.14 16.67
CA PHE A 386 -10.42 -10.09 15.95
C PHE A 386 -9.76 -11.48 15.88
N ASP A 387 -10.57 -12.52 16.06
CA ASP A 387 -10.20 -13.87 15.63
C ASP A 387 -10.80 -14.16 14.24
N ARG A 388 -10.36 -15.25 13.61
CA ARG A 388 -10.84 -15.68 12.28
C ARG A 388 -12.36 -15.86 12.18
N ARG A 389 -13.04 -16.26 13.26
CA ARG A 389 -14.49 -16.48 13.29
C ARG A 389 -15.22 -15.14 13.40
N THR A 390 -14.81 -14.25 14.30
CA THR A 390 -15.48 -12.95 14.48
C THR A 390 -15.21 -11.98 13.33
N ARG A 391 -14.12 -12.20 12.55
CA ARG A 391 -13.81 -11.46 11.33
C ARG A 391 -14.37 -12.04 10.03
N LEU A 392 -14.37 -13.37 9.85
CA LEU A 392 -14.67 -14.02 8.56
C LEU A 392 -15.73 -15.14 8.61
N GLY A 393 -16.18 -15.59 9.79
CA GLY A 393 -17.12 -16.71 9.91
C GLY A 393 -18.48 -16.44 9.25
N MET A 394 -18.99 -15.23 9.47
CA MET A 394 -20.15 -14.62 8.80
C MET A 394 -20.06 -14.55 7.26
N TYR A 395 -18.87 -14.73 6.68
CA TYR A 395 -18.60 -14.73 5.24
C TYR A 395 -18.29 -16.15 4.71
N GLY A 396 -18.58 -17.18 5.50
CA GLY A 396 -18.42 -18.59 5.15
C GLY A 396 -17.11 -19.24 5.63
N LEU A 397 -16.21 -18.53 6.33
CA LEU A 397 -15.00 -19.15 6.86
C LEU A 397 -15.31 -20.06 8.07
N LYS A 398 -15.37 -21.37 7.83
CA LYS A 398 -15.56 -22.41 8.84
C LYS A 398 -14.21 -23.00 9.28
N ASP A 399 -14.10 -23.38 10.56
CA ASP A 399 -12.90 -24.03 11.09
C ASP A 399 -12.76 -25.46 10.53
N ARG A 400 -11.55 -26.02 10.52
CA ARG A 400 -11.25 -27.33 9.91
C ARG A 400 -12.23 -28.44 10.34
N ASP A 401 -12.57 -28.47 11.62
CA ASP A 401 -13.39 -29.55 12.19
C ASP A 401 -14.91 -29.33 11.98
N GLU A 402 -15.29 -28.16 11.47
CA GLU A 402 -16.65 -27.83 11.00
C GLU A 402 -16.85 -28.19 9.52
N ILE A 403 -15.77 -28.54 8.80
CA ILE A 403 -15.81 -29.01 7.42
C ILE A 403 -16.07 -30.53 7.40
N PRO A 404 -17.14 -31.03 6.73
CA PRO A 404 -17.44 -32.45 6.72
C PRO A 404 -16.33 -33.30 6.09
N LYS A 405 -15.78 -34.26 6.83
CA LYS A 405 -14.71 -35.19 6.40
C LYS A 405 -15.05 -36.02 5.15
N ASN A 406 -16.34 -36.11 4.79
CA ASN A 406 -16.83 -36.83 3.62
C ASN A 406 -17.01 -35.92 2.38
N ALA A 407 -16.55 -34.66 2.44
CA ALA A 407 -16.55 -33.73 1.32
C ALA A 407 -15.59 -34.21 0.21
N LYS A 408 -16.11 -35.01 -0.74
CA LYS A 408 -15.34 -35.60 -1.84
C LYS A 408 -14.66 -34.60 -2.79
N GLU A 409 -14.99 -33.32 -2.66
CA GLU A 409 -14.54 -32.22 -3.52
C GLU A 409 -13.84 -31.14 -2.66
N GLU A 410 -12.80 -31.52 -1.90
CA GLU A 410 -12.01 -30.56 -1.11
C GLU A 410 -11.51 -29.34 -1.93
N GLY A 411 -11.31 -29.53 -3.23
CA GLY A 411 -10.93 -28.47 -4.18
C GLY A 411 -12.06 -27.59 -4.72
N ILE A 412 -13.32 -28.07 -4.75
CA ILE A 412 -14.49 -27.31 -5.24
C ILE A 412 -15.72 -27.67 -4.40
N LEU A 413 -15.78 -27.17 -3.17
CA LEU A 413 -17.03 -27.20 -2.40
C LEU A 413 -17.71 -25.83 -2.53
N TYR A 414 -18.85 -25.80 -3.23
CA TYR A 414 -19.80 -24.71 -3.10
C TYR A 414 -20.30 -24.69 -1.66
N ASP A 415 -20.05 -23.60 -0.95
CA ASP A 415 -20.73 -23.33 0.32
C ASP A 415 -22.22 -23.14 -0.01
N LEU A 416 -23.05 -24.17 0.23
CA LEU A 416 -24.44 -24.23 -0.30
C LEU A 416 -25.33 -23.04 0.11
N GLU A 417 -24.99 -22.36 1.19
CA GLU A 417 -25.65 -21.14 1.69
C GLU A 417 -25.44 -19.90 0.78
N TRP A 418 -24.44 -19.91 -0.12
CA TRP A 418 -24.17 -18.83 -1.10
C TRP A 418 -24.47 -19.25 -2.55
N LYS A 419 -25.00 -20.46 -2.79
CA LYS A 419 -25.16 -21.01 -4.16
C LYS A 419 -26.11 -20.17 -5.04
N ASP A 420 -27.10 -19.51 -4.42
CA ASP A 420 -28.15 -18.71 -5.06
C ASP A 420 -27.87 -17.18 -5.00
N VAL A 421 -26.65 -16.79 -4.60
CA VAL A 421 -26.23 -15.40 -4.42
C VAL A 421 -25.60 -14.90 -5.73
N ASP A 422 -26.15 -13.83 -6.32
CA ASP A 422 -25.47 -13.05 -7.37
C ASP A 422 -25.03 -11.70 -6.79
N TRP A 423 -23.73 -11.54 -6.56
CA TRP A 423 -23.17 -10.32 -6.00
C TRP A 423 -23.30 -9.11 -6.93
N LYS A 424 -23.38 -9.27 -8.26
CA LYS A 424 -23.58 -8.15 -9.19
C LYS A 424 -24.97 -7.55 -9.03
N SER A 425 -26.02 -8.39 -9.07
CA SER A 425 -27.40 -7.95 -8.88
C SER A 425 -27.64 -7.40 -7.47
N ILE A 426 -27.02 -8.00 -6.45
CA ILE A 426 -27.12 -7.55 -5.06
C ILE A 426 -26.48 -6.16 -4.86
N GLN A 427 -25.27 -5.91 -5.38
CA GLN A 427 -24.65 -4.58 -5.34
C GLN A 427 -25.50 -3.54 -6.09
N LYS A 428 -25.93 -3.85 -7.33
CA LYS A 428 -26.78 -2.96 -8.14
C LYS A 428 -28.08 -2.59 -7.42
N LYS A 429 -28.76 -3.56 -6.80
CA LYS A 429 -30.00 -3.33 -6.05
C LYS A 429 -29.77 -2.46 -4.81
N CYS A 430 -28.63 -2.61 -4.12
CA CYS A 430 -28.29 -1.75 -2.99
C CYS A 430 -28.14 -0.28 -3.40
N VAL A 431 -27.45 -0.04 -4.52
CA VAL A 431 -27.26 1.30 -5.10
C VAL A 431 -28.60 1.92 -5.51
N GLN A 432 -29.49 1.15 -6.14
CA GLN A 432 -30.85 1.60 -6.51
C GLN A 432 -31.68 2.04 -5.30
N LEU A 433 -31.58 1.33 -4.16
CA LEU A 433 -32.26 1.70 -2.90
C LEU A 433 -31.67 2.95 -2.21
N ASN A 434 -30.50 3.41 -2.65
CA ASN A 434 -29.72 4.51 -2.09
C ASN A 434 -29.43 5.62 -3.12
N GLN A 435 -30.10 5.59 -4.28
CA GLN A 435 -29.73 6.39 -5.46
C GLN A 435 -29.83 7.91 -5.24
N ASP A 436 -30.69 8.34 -4.31
CA ASP A 436 -30.89 9.74 -3.91
C ASP A 436 -29.70 10.35 -3.15
N ARG A 437 -28.73 9.52 -2.73
CA ARG A 437 -27.51 9.93 -2.03
C ARG A 437 -26.36 10.31 -2.96
N PHE A 438 -26.41 9.87 -4.22
CA PHE A 438 -25.33 10.02 -5.19
C PHE A 438 -25.67 11.10 -6.22
N ALA A 439 -24.64 11.73 -6.80
CA ALA A 439 -24.87 12.67 -7.89
C ALA A 439 -25.46 11.91 -9.11
N PRO A 440 -26.41 12.50 -9.86
CA PRO A 440 -26.83 11.92 -11.12
C PRO A 440 -25.64 11.86 -12.09
N LEU A 441 -25.61 10.83 -12.93
CA LEU A 441 -24.71 10.82 -14.08
C LEU A 441 -25.03 12.02 -15.00
N PRO A 442 -24.03 12.63 -15.65
CA PRO A 442 -24.31 13.56 -16.75
C PRO A 442 -25.12 12.81 -17.82
N ALA A 443 -26.14 13.46 -18.37
CA ALA A 443 -26.95 12.87 -19.41
C ALA A 443 -26.08 12.57 -20.64
N THR A 444 -26.02 11.32 -21.05
CA THR A 444 -25.47 10.95 -22.36
C THR A 444 -26.47 11.39 -23.41
N GLU A 445 -26.19 12.52 -24.06
CA GLU A 445 -26.96 12.96 -25.23
C GLU A 445 -26.89 11.87 -26.32
N ASN A 446 -28.02 11.68 -27.01
CA ASN A 446 -28.21 10.79 -28.17
C ASN A 446 -28.40 9.27 -27.89
N GLU A 447 -29.55 8.91 -27.31
CA GLU A 447 -30.39 7.82 -27.88
C GLU A 447 -31.72 8.40 -28.38
N SER A 448 -31.66 9.24 -29.41
CA SER A 448 -32.82 9.68 -30.18
C SER A 448 -32.42 10.07 -31.60
N GLU A 449 -32.54 9.13 -32.54
CA GLU A 449 -32.65 9.48 -33.95
C GLU A 449 -33.94 10.29 -34.13
N THR A 450 -33.90 11.49 -34.73
CA THR A 450 -34.41 11.83 -36.08
C THR A 450 -34.23 13.34 -36.33
N GLU A 451 -34.24 13.74 -37.61
CA GLU A 451 -34.43 15.11 -38.15
C GLU A 451 -33.28 16.13 -37.95
N VAL A 452 -32.60 16.38 -39.06
CA VAL A 452 -31.72 17.53 -39.32
C VAL A 452 -32.59 18.76 -39.62
N GLU A 453 -32.30 19.93 -39.04
CA GLU A 453 -32.42 21.18 -39.80
C GLU A 453 -31.60 22.38 -39.26
N THR A 454 -30.90 23.04 -40.18
CA THR A 454 -30.35 24.41 -40.16
C THR A 454 -29.31 24.87 -39.12
N GLU A 455 -28.27 25.51 -39.64
CA GLU A 455 -27.22 26.22 -38.92
C GLU A 455 -27.73 27.57 -38.36
N THR A 456 -27.29 27.94 -37.16
CA THR A 456 -27.18 29.35 -36.74
C THR A 456 -25.94 29.51 -35.84
N GLU A 457 -25.14 30.54 -36.10
CA GLU A 457 -23.98 30.87 -35.27
C GLU A 457 -24.45 31.43 -33.92
N ILE A 458 -23.91 30.91 -32.82
CA ILE A 458 -24.07 31.47 -31.48
C ILE A 458 -22.67 31.67 -30.89
N GLU A 459 -22.43 32.87 -30.36
CA GLU A 459 -21.12 33.31 -29.90
C GLU A 459 -20.69 32.58 -28.62
N LEU A 460 -19.39 32.27 -28.53
CA LEU A 460 -18.78 31.55 -27.40
C LEU A 460 -18.55 32.47 -26.18
N GLU A 461 -19.63 32.92 -25.54
CA GLU A 461 -19.56 33.43 -24.16
C GLU A 461 -19.33 32.27 -23.18
N GLY A 462 -18.08 32.09 -22.75
CA GLY A 462 -17.69 30.99 -21.88
C GLY A 462 -18.24 31.14 -20.45
N GLU A 463 -19.34 30.45 -20.15
CA GLU A 463 -19.83 30.31 -18.77
C GLU A 463 -18.77 29.64 -17.88
N LYS A 464 -18.51 30.28 -16.74
CA LYS A 464 -17.47 29.86 -15.81
C LYS A 464 -18.04 28.86 -14.82
N GLU A 465 -17.86 27.57 -15.08
CA GLU A 465 -17.80 26.54 -14.02
C GLU A 465 -16.54 26.69 -13.14
N THR A 466 -16.26 27.91 -12.68
CA THR A 466 -15.57 28.10 -11.41
C THR A 466 -16.48 27.55 -10.32
N ARG A 467 -16.26 26.28 -9.97
CA ARG A 467 -16.90 25.55 -8.88
C ARG A 467 -16.56 26.22 -7.55
N SER A 468 -17.28 27.30 -7.29
CA SER A 468 -17.13 28.18 -6.14
C SER A 468 -17.55 27.47 -4.85
N MET A 469 -17.23 28.09 -3.70
CA MET A 469 -17.60 27.56 -2.39
C MET A 469 -19.12 27.23 -2.36
N PRO A 470 -19.53 26.03 -1.92
CA PRO A 470 -20.94 25.68 -1.88
C PRO A 470 -21.68 26.65 -0.97
N ASP A 471 -22.78 27.22 -1.44
CA ASP A 471 -23.67 27.97 -0.56
C ASP A 471 -24.16 27.06 0.56
N SER A 472 -24.17 27.61 1.78
CA SER A 472 -24.37 26.90 3.05
C SER A 472 -25.73 26.19 3.19
N SER A 473 -26.61 26.39 2.22
CA SER A 473 -27.94 25.80 2.09
C SER A 473 -27.97 24.44 1.36
N THR A 474 -26.93 24.10 0.58
CA THR A 474 -26.95 22.92 -0.30
C THR A 474 -26.26 21.69 0.30
N LYS A 475 -26.98 20.56 0.28
CA LYS A 475 -26.50 19.26 0.77
C LYS A 475 -25.50 18.62 -0.18
N GLN A 476 -24.51 17.91 0.36
CA GLN A 476 -23.48 17.23 -0.43
C GLN A 476 -23.94 15.84 -0.86
N PHE A 477 -23.70 15.49 -2.13
CA PHE A 477 -23.82 14.11 -2.61
C PHE A 477 -22.63 13.26 -2.15
N ARG A 478 -22.87 11.99 -1.87
CA ARG A 478 -21.80 11.00 -1.66
C ARG A 478 -21.11 10.72 -2.99
N ALA A 479 -19.78 10.64 -2.95
CA ALA A 479 -18.98 10.10 -4.03
C ALA A 479 -19.11 8.58 -4.09
N ARG A 480 -18.94 7.98 -5.27
CA ARG A 480 -18.98 6.52 -5.48
C ARG A 480 -17.59 5.98 -5.82
N THR A 481 -17.25 4.80 -5.29
CA THR A 481 -15.88 4.25 -5.40
C THR A 481 -15.87 2.81 -5.90
N ALA A 482 -15.19 2.54 -7.00
CA ALA A 482 -14.90 1.17 -7.42
C ALA A 482 -13.75 0.58 -6.58
N VAL A 483 -13.86 -0.70 -6.21
CA VAL A 483 -12.81 -1.46 -5.53
C VAL A 483 -12.44 -2.64 -6.41
N ILE A 484 -11.37 -2.47 -7.19
CA ILE A 484 -10.93 -3.38 -8.23
C ILE A 484 -9.92 -4.37 -7.63
N LEU A 485 -10.30 -5.64 -7.56
CA LEU A 485 -9.37 -6.73 -7.28
C LEU A 485 -8.74 -7.21 -8.60
N ARG A 486 -7.41 -7.10 -8.73
CA ARG A 486 -6.70 -7.59 -9.93
C ARG A 486 -6.31 -9.06 -9.79
N VAL A 487 -6.71 -9.84 -10.79
CA VAL A 487 -6.41 -11.27 -10.92
C VAL A 487 -6.04 -11.61 -12.37
N TRP A 488 -5.83 -12.90 -12.64
CA TRP A 488 -5.69 -13.44 -13.99
C TRP A 488 -6.56 -14.69 -14.13
N ASP A 489 -6.88 -15.08 -15.37
CA ASP A 489 -7.67 -16.26 -15.74
C ASP A 489 -7.44 -17.50 -14.85
N THR A 490 -6.20 -17.95 -14.81
CA THR A 490 -5.68 -19.13 -14.13
C THR A 490 -5.36 -18.88 -12.65
N TYR A 491 -6.03 -17.91 -12.01
CA TYR A 491 -5.92 -17.67 -10.56
C TYR A 491 -6.67 -18.77 -9.80
N ARG A 492 -6.00 -19.39 -8.82
CA ARG A 492 -6.56 -20.48 -8.03
C ARG A 492 -7.26 -19.95 -6.79
N TRP A 493 -8.56 -19.70 -6.91
CA TRP A 493 -9.42 -19.31 -5.79
C TRP A 493 -9.49 -20.39 -4.71
N THR A 494 -9.38 -19.96 -3.46
CA THR A 494 -9.64 -20.77 -2.27
C THR A 494 -10.91 -20.28 -1.56
N ARG A 495 -11.50 -21.11 -0.68
CA ARG A 495 -12.64 -20.67 0.18
C ARG A 495 -12.32 -19.41 0.99
N LEU A 496 -11.05 -19.20 1.35
CA LEU A 496 -10.60 -18.02 2.09
C LEU A 496 -10.59 -16.76 1.21
N ASP A 497 -10.35 -16.89 -0.09
CA ASP A 497 -10.43 -15.79 -1.04
C ASP A 497 -11.88 -15.41 -1.31
N TYR A 498 -12.77 -16.39 -1.45
CA TYR A 498 -14.22 -16.15 -1.51
C TYR A 498 -14.74 -15.50 -0.22
N ALA A 499 -14.37 -16.00 0.97
CA ALA A 499 -14.72 -15.33 2.23
C ALA A 499 -14.19 -13.88 2.31
N ASN A 500 -13.02 -13.58 1.72
CA ASN A 500 -12.50 -12.22 1.64
C ASN A 500 -13.29 -11.36 0.63
N LEU A 501 -13.69 -11.88 -0.54
CA LEU A 501 -14.56 -11.19 -1.49
C LEU A 501 -15.93 -10.86 -0.88
N ARG A 502 -16.60 -11.85 -0.26
CA ARG A 502 -17.89 -11.67 0.44
C ARG A 502 -17.77 -10.63 1.56
N SER A 503 -16.62 -10.59 2.26
CA SER A 503 -16.31 -9.56 3.26
C SER A 503 -16.22 -8.17 2.63
N LEU A 504 -15.44 -8.00 1.55
CA LEU A 504 -15.31 -6.73 0.82
C LEU A 504 -16.68 -6.22 0.36
N ILE A 505 -17.49 -7.05 -0.28
CA ILE A 505 -18.79 -6.64 -0.84
C ILE A 505 -19.78 -6.26 0.28
N THR A 506 -19.87 -7.07 1.33
CA THR A 506 -20.79 -6.80 2.45
C THR A 506 -20.39 -5.55 3.24
N GLU A 507 -19.09 -5.36 3.46
CA GLU A 507 -18.56 -4.24 4.23
C GLU A 507 -18.54 -2.92 3.44
N LEU A 508 -18.27 -2.97 2.14
CA LEU A 508 -18.06 -1.76 1.33
C LEU A 508 -19.30 -1.36 0.53
N ASN A 509 -20.10 -2.30 0.02
CA ASN A 509 -21.37 -1.98 -0.66
C ASN A 509 -22.56 -2.03 0.30
N LEU A 510 -22.89 -3.20 0.87
CA LEU A 510 -24.23 -3.41 1.44
C LEU A 510 -24.52 -2.57 2.68
N LYS A 511 -23.59 -2.52 3.62
CA LYS A 511 -23.75 -1.75 4.86
C LYS A 511 -23.52 -0.25 4.68
N SER A 512 -22.75 0.16 3.66
CA SER A 512 -22.56 1.58 3.34
C SER A 512 -23.75 2.16 2.55
N GLY A 513 -24.64 1.32 2.02
CA GLY A 513 -25.69 1.75 1.10
C GLY A 513 -25.15 2.12 -0.28
N GLY A 514 -24.19 1.37 -0.82
CA GLY A 514 -23.70 1.53 -2.19
C GLY A 514 -22.63 2.61 -2.42
N GLU A 515 -21.96 3.09 -1.35
CA GLU A 515 -20.84 4.06 -1.44
C GLU A 515 -19.64 3.47 -2.22
N TYR A 516 -19.51 2.14 -2.22
CA TYR A 516 -18.53 1.39 -2.99
C TYR A 516 -19.16 0.24 -3.76
N ASP A 517 -18.58 -0.13 -4.90
CA ASP A 517 -18.83 -1.41 -5.59
C ASP A 517 -17.51 -2.19 -5.77
N VAL A 518 -17.54 -3.50 -5.50
CA VAL A 518 -16.39 -4.40 -5.71
C VAL A 518 -16.45 -5.02 -7.10
N HIS A 519 -15.33 -5.00 -7.80
CA HIS A 519 -15.15 -5.51 -9.17
C HIS A 519 -13.90 -6.37 -9.29
N ILE A 520 -13.85 -7.26 -10.29
CA ILE A 520 -12.75 -8.19 -10.53
C ILE A 520 -12.18 -7.92 -11.92
N LEU A 521 -11.01 -7.28 -11.99
CA LEU A 521 -10.32 -6.99 -13.25
C LEU A 521 -9.32 -8.10 -13.56
N MET A 522 -9.66 -8.94 -14.53
CA MET A 522 -9.02 -10.23 -14.78
C MET A 522 -8.23 -10.22 -16.09
N GLN A 523 -6.90 -10.40 -15.99
CA GLN A 523 -6.05 -10.57 -17.18
C GLN A 523 -6.24 -11.97 -17.77
N VAL A 524 -6.60 -12.05 -19.05
CA VAL A 524 -6.48 -13.26 -19.87
C VAL A 524 -5.07 -13.30 -20.44
N LYS A 525 -4.38 -14.43 -20.26
CA LYS A 525 -2.94 -14.60 -20.55
C LYS A 525 -2.62 -15.26 -21.87
N ASP A 526 -3.61 -15.85 -22.55
CA ASP A 526 -3.49 -16.21 -23.96
C ASP A 526 -4.18 -15.15 -24.80
N ASP A 527 -3.40 -14.21 -25.31
CA ASP A 527 -3.85 -13.09 -26.17
C ASP A 527 -4.52 -13.55 -27.47
N LYS A 528 -4.48 -14.85 -27.80
CA LYS A 528 -5.21 -15.45 -28.92
C LYS A 528 -6.71 -15.64 -28.64
N ILE A 529 -7.15 -15.57 -27.38
CA ILE A 529 -8.57 -15.72 -27.04
C ILE A 529 -9.29 -14.40 -27.40
N PRO A 530 -10.26 -14.40 -28.33
CA PRO A 530 -10.79 -13.18 -28.96
C PRO A 530 -11.84 -12.43 -28.11
N ILE A 531 -11.56 -12.21 -26.82
CA ILE A 531 -12.45 -11.61 -25.80
C ILE A 531 -12.99 -10.20 -26.11
N MET A 532 -12.54 -9.56 -27.20
CA MET A 532 -13.04 -8.28 -27.72
C MET A 532 -14.23 -8.42 -28.67
N VAL A 533 -14.39 -9.57 -29.32
CA VAL A 533 -15.32 -9.77 -30.45
C VAL A 533 -16.12 -11.07 -30.36
N ASP A 534 -15.80 -11.94 -29.41
CA ASP A 534 -16.42 -13.24 -29.18
C ASP A 534 -16.96 -13.29 -27.75
N GLU A 535 -18.28 -13.09 -27.61
CA GLU A 535 -18.97 -13.11 -26.32
C GLU A 535 -19.01 -14.51 -25.69
N ASP A 536 -19.05 -15.58 -26.51
CA ASP A 536 -18.97 -16.96 -26.03
C ASP A 536 -17.59 -17.29 -25.46
N ALA A 537 -16.51 -16.73 -26.04
CA ALA A 537 -15.17 -16.79 -25.46
C ALA A 537 -15.03 -15.97 -24.18
N TYR A 538 -15.61 -14.77 -24.12
CA TYR A 538 -15.67 -13.97 -22.89
C TYR A 538 -16.39 -14.74 -21.78
N ALA A 539 -17.59 -15.24 -22.06
CA ALA A 539 -18.41 -16.00 -21.12
C ALA A 539 -17.67 -17.25 -20.63
N ARG A 540 -17.16 -18.10 -21.54
CA ARG A 540 -16.40 -19.31 -21.20
C ARG A 540 -15.22 -19.04 -20.27
N VAL A 541 -14.42 -18.01 -20.55
CA VAL A 541 -13.28 -17.65 -19.69
C VAL A 541 -13.75 -17.26 -18.28
N VAL A 542 -14.81 -16.44 -18.16
CA VAL A 542 -15.38 -16.09 -16.84
C VAL A 542 -15.96 -17.33 -16.14
N GLU A 543 -16.62 -18.23 -16.87
CA GLU A 543 -17.24 -19.43 -16.31
C GLU A 543 -16.22 -20.43 -15.76
N GLU A 544 -15.10 -20.62 -16.48
CA GLU A 544 -13.99 -21.50 -16.08
C GLU A 544 -13.13 -20.90 -14.96
N SER A 545 -13.04 -19.56 -14.87
CA SER A 545 -12.11 -18.87 -13.96
C SER A 545 -12.66 -18.58 -12.56
N ILE A 546 -13.98 -18.52 -12.34
CA ILE A 546 -14.55 -18.16 -11.01
C ILE A 546 -15.93 -18.79 -10.72
N ALA A 547 -16.19 -19.01 -9.42
CA ALA A 547 -17.48 -19.47 -8.92
C ALA A 547 -18.65 -18.54 -9.32
N ALA A 548 -19.82 -19.15 -9.55
CA ALA A 548 -21.02 -18.51 -10.08
C ALA A 548 -21.37 -17.18 -9.40
N GLU A 549 -21.30 -17.11 -8.06
CA GLU A 549 -21.69 -15.93 -7.27
C GLU A 549 -20.96 -14.62 -7.66
N PHE A 550 -19.74 -14.73 -8.19
CA PHE A 550 -18.89 -13.59 -8.55
C PHE A 550 -18.78 -13.32 -10.05
N ARG A 551 -19.29 -14.20 -10.93
CA ARG A 551 -19.08 -14.10 -12.39
C ARG A 551 -19.53 -12.75 -12.95
N GLY A 552 -20.64 -12.21 -12.44
CA GLY A 552 -21.16 -10.89 -12.83
C GLY A 552 -20.25 -9.71 -12.47
N LEU A 553 -19.24 -9.89 -11.61
CA LEU A 553 -18.28 -8.84 -11.20
C LEU A 553 -17.02 -8.78 -12.09
N VAL A 554 -16.89 -9.67 -13.08
CA VAL A 554 -15.65 -9.82 -13.85
C VAL A 554 -15.61 -8.93 -15.09
N THR A 555 -14.56 -8.11 -15.19
CA THR A 555 -14.13 -7.43 -16.42
C THR A 555 -12.86 -8.12 -16.94
N LEU A 556 -12.93 -8.76 -18.11
CA LEU A 556 -11.74 -9.33 -18.76
C LEU A 556 -10.93 -8.25 -19.49
N TRP A 557 -9.61 -8.45 -19.57
CA TRP A 557 -8.71 -7.71 -20.45
C TRP A 557 -7.50 -8.58 -20.86
N ASN A 558 -6.81 -8.25 -21.95
CA ASN A 558 -5.54 -8.88 -22.36
C ASN A 558 -4.56 -7.82 -22.93
N GLU A 559 -3.35 -8.21 -23.33
CA GLU A 559 -2.35 -7.25 -23.80
C GLU A 559 -2.71 -6.68 -25.19
N ASN A 560 -3.27 -7.50 -26.10
CA ASN A 560 -3.78 -7.05 -27.41
C ASN A 560 -4.82 -5.93 -27.29
N MET A 561 -5.72 -6.00 -26.30
CA MET A 561 -6.70 -4.94 -26.01
C MET A 561 -6.02 -3.61 -25.65
N MET A 562 -4.97 -3.68 -24.86
CA MET A 562 -4.26 -2.50 -24.38
C MET A 562 -3.34 -1.92 -25.46
N GLU A 563 -2.73 -2.77 -26.31
CA GLU A 563 -2.02 -2.33 -27.52
C GLU A 563 -2.97 -1.61 -28.49
N THR A 564 -4.20 -2.11 -28.68
CA THR A 564 -5.23 -1.44 -29.48
C THR A 564 -5.63 -0.08 -28.91
N TRP A 565 -5.81 0.02 -27.59
CA TRP A 565 -6.25 1.25 -26.92
C TRP A 565 -5.14 2.31 -26.79
N TYR A 566 -3.87 1.89 -26.72
CA TYR A 566 -2.70 2.76 -26.56
C TYR A 566 -1.66 2.50 -27.65
N ALA A 567 -2.11 2.49 -28.92
CA ALA A 567 -1.29 2.19 -30.10
C ALA A 567 -0.20 3.23 -30.42
N SER A 568 -0.26 4.42 -29.82
CA SER A 568 0.78 5.44 -29.90
C SER A 568 2.02 5.11 -29.05
N LEU A 569 1.91 4.17 -28.11
CA LEU A 569 3.04 3.70 -27.31
C LEU A 569 3.84 2.63 -28.06
N GLY A 570 5.17 2.78 -28.07
CA GLY A 570 6.07 1.78 -28.61
C GLY A 570 5.97 0.42 -27.90
N VAL A 571 6.46 -0.64 -28.54
CA VAL A 571 6.14 -2.01 -28.13
C VAL A 571 6.90 -2.56 -26.91
N LYS A 572 8.14 -2.11 -26.62
CA LYS A 572 9.03 -2.79 -25.64
C LYS A 572 9.94 -1.87 -24.81
N TRP A 573 10.05 -2.17 -23.51
CA TRP A 573 11.12 -1.68 -22.62
C TRP A 573 11.80 -2.84 -21.90
N GLY A 574 13.14 -2.89 -21.88
CA GLY A 574 13.89 -3.96 -21.21
C GLY A 574 13.66 -5.38 -21.75
N GLY A 575 12.98 -5.52 -22.89
CA GLY A 575 12.51 -6.80 -23.46
C GLY A 575 11.09 -7.20 -23.05
N LEU A 576 10.46 -6.47 -22.13
CA LEU A 576 9.05 -6.65 -21.73
C LEU A 576 8.11 -5.79 -22.59
N SER A 577 6.88 -6.27 -22.73
CA SER A 577 5.74 -5.54 -23.31
C SER A 577 5.50 -4.22 -22.57
N ILE A 578 5.20 -3.15 -23.30
CA ILE A 578 4.77 -1.89 -22.68
C ILE A 578 3.34 -1.96 -22.17
N HIS A 579 2.48 -2.73 -22.82
CA HIS A 579 1.05 -2.86 -22.50
C HIS A 579 0.77 -3.96 -21.46
N GLY A 580 1.78 -4.76 -21.12
CA GLY A 580 1.66 -5.87 -20.19
C GLY A 580 1.60 -5.52 -18.70
N ALA A 581 0.99 -6.43 -17.93
CA ALA A 581 0.62 -6.23 -16.52
C ALA A 581 1.77 -5.90 -15.56
N TYR A 582 3.02 -6.21 -15.94
CA TYR A 582 4.21 -5.83 -15.16
C TYR A 582 4.57 -4.35 -15.30
N ARG A 583 4.37 -3.76 -16.49
CA ARG A 583 4.76 -2.38 -16.77
C ARG A 583 3.58 -1.43 -16.61
N SER A 584 2.44 -1.72 -17.23
CA SER A 584 1.35 -0.74 -17.38
C SER A 584 -0.03 -1.31 -17.01
N MET A 585 -0.14 -2.00 -15.88
CA MET A 585 -1.44 -2.48 -15.35
C MET A 585 -2.50 -1.37 -15.14
N TRP A 586 -2.11 -0.10 -15.18
CA TRP A 586 -3.03 1.04 -15.15
C TRP A 586 -3.88 1.17 -16.42
N PHE A 587 -3.40 0.73 -17.58
CA PHE A 587 -4.14 0.82 -18.85
C PHE A 587 -5.51 0.13 -18.75
N ALA A 588 -5.56 -1.04 -18.12
CA ALA A 588 -6.79 -1.79 -17.88
C ALA A 588 -7.71 -1.13 -16.84
N ILE A 589 -7.16 -0.34 -15.92
CA ILE A 589 -7.93 0.45 -14.93
C ILE A 589 -8.47 1.74 -15.57
N GLN A 590 -7.72 2.37 -16.47
CA GLN A 590 -8.17 3.51 -17.29
C GLN A 590 -9.30 3.07 -18.24
N TYR A 591 -9.16 1.91 -18.88
CA TYR A 591 -10.22 1.23 -19.65
C TYR A 591 -11.47 0.97 -18.80
N PHE A 592 -11.31 0.41 -17.61
CA PHE A 592 -12.41 0.17 -16.67
C PHE A 592 -13.10 1.49 -16.26
N ALA A 593 -12.34 2.52 -15.89
CA ALA A 593 -12.87 3.82 -15.47
C ALA A 593 -13.57 4.59 -16.60
N HIS A 594 -13.18 4.36 -17.86
CA HIS A 594 -13.89 4.87 -19.03
C HIS A 594 -15.24 4.14 -19.23
N LYS A 595 -15.27 2.81 -19.12
CA LYS A 595 -16.52 2.01 -19.21
C LYS A 595 -17.48 2.21 -18.03
N HIS A 596 -16.99 2.74 -16.92
CA HIS A 596 -17.76 2.94 -15.70
C HIS A 596 -17.73 4.41 -15.26
N PRO A 597 -18.55 5.30 -15.85
CA PRO A 597 -18.63 6.71 -15.48
C PRO A 597 -19.14 6.93 -14.05
N GLU A 598 -19.82 5.94 -13.44
CA GLU A 598 -20.54 6.03 -12.17
C GLU A 598 -19.69 6.02 -10.89
N TYR A 599 -18.36 6.20 -11.00
CA TYR A 599 -17.42 6.29 -9.88
C TYR A 599 -16.53 7.53 -9.97
N ASP A 600 -16.28 8.16 -8.83
CA ASP A 600 -15.31 9.26 -8.66
C ASP A 600 -13.90 8.73 -8.36
N TYR A 601 -13.81 7.57 -7.68
CA TYR A 601 -12.56 6.99 -7.19
C TYR A 601 -12.46 5.49 -7.48
N PHE A 602 -11.21 5.01 -7.56
CA PHE A 602 -10.86 3.65 -7.92
C PHE A 602 -9.77 3.14 -6.97
N TRP A 603 -10.12 2.19 -6.10
CA TRP A 603 -9.14 1.41 -5.33
C TRP A 603 -8.63 0.24 -6.17
N ASN A 604 -7.32 0.15 -6.35
CA ASN A 604 -6.64 -1.02 -6.93
C ASN A 604 -6.11 -1.91 -5.80
N LEU A 605 -6.57 -3.17 -5.72
CA LEU A 605 -6.13 -4.16 -4.74
C LEU A 605 -5.40 -5.32 -5.42
N GLU A 606 -4.28 -5.76 -4.83
CA GLU A 606 -3.57 -6.97 -5.25
C GLU A 606 -4.24 -8.22 -4.63
N ALA A 607 -4.37 -9.31 -5.39
CA ALA A 607 -5.07 -10.54 -4.96
C ALA A 607 -4.52 -11.22 -3.70
N ASP A 608 -3.36 -10.80 -3.18
CA ASP A 608 -2.68 -11.32 -2.00
C ASP A 608 -2.64 -10.32 -0.81
N ILE A 609 -3.36 -9.19 -0.89
CA ILE A 609 -3.57 -8.29 0.25
C ILE A 609 -4.64 -8.85 1.19
N ARG A 610 -4.41 -8.88 2.50
CA ARG A 610 -5.43 -9.31 3.48
C ARG A 610 -5.55 -8.32 4.62
N SER A 611 -6.76 -8.15 5.14
CA SER A 611 -7.04 -7.35 6.34
C SER A 611 -7.57 -8.24 7.46
N THR A 612 -7.02 -8.09 8.66
CA THR A 612 -7.56 -8.71 9.88
C THR A 612 -8.62 -7.82 10.55
N GLY A 613 -8.76 -6.57 10.10
CA GLY A 613 -9.82 -5.63 10.51
C GLY A 613 -10.80 -5.31 9.39
N HIS A 614 -11.76 -4.43 9.69
CA HIS A 614 -12.86 -4.08 8.80
C HIS A 614 -12.43 -3.13 7.66
N TRP A 615 -12.80 -3.44 6.41
CA TRP A 615 -12.41 -2.72 5.21
C TRP A 615 -12.96 -1.29 5.16
N TYR A 616 -14.26 -1.09 5.40
CA TYR A 616 -14.83 0.28 5.42
C TYR A 616 -14.08 1.20 6.38
N HIS A 617 -13.80 0.73 7.61
CA HIS A 617 -13.05 1.53 8.59
C HIS A 617 -11.65 1.91 8.07
N LEU A 618 -10.94 0.96 7.45
CA LEU A 618 -9.62 1.22 6.87
C LEU A 618 -9.68 2.24 5.72
N LEU A 619 -10.53 1.99 4.70
CA LEU A 619 -10.55 2.82 3.49
C LEU A 619 -11.08 4.23 3.76
N GLU A 620 -12.13 4.37 4.59
CA GLU A 620 -12.72 5.66 4.93
C GLU A 620 -11.79 6.50 5.82
N LYS A 621 -11.07 5.90 6.78
CA LYS A 621 -10.08 6.63 7.59
C LYS A 621 -8.85 7.04 6.80
N VAL A 622 -8.41 6.20 5.87
CA VAL A 622 -7.35 6.54 4.91
C VAL A 622 -7.77 7.69 3.97
N ALA A 623 -9.02 7.71 3.51
CA ALA A 623 -9.58 8.82 2.73
C ALA A 623 -9.64 10.13 3.56
N ASN A 624 -10.24 10.09 4.75
CA ASN A 624 -10.38 11.27 5.62
C ASN A 624 -9.02 11.86 6.06
N PHE A 625 -8.03 11.02 6.40
CA PHE A 625 -6.66 11.49 6.67
C PHE A 625 -6.08 12.24 5.46
N SER A 626 -6.29 11.70 4.27
CA SER A 626 -5.76 12.27 3.02
C SER A 626 -6.47 13.58 2.66
N LYS A 627 -7.79 13.65 2.88
CA LYS A 627 -8.60 14.86 2.76
C LYS A 627 -8.11 15.99 3.67
N ALA A 628 -7.72 15.65 4.89
CA ALA A 628 -7.17 16.60 5.88
C ALA A 628 -5.73 17.07 5.58
N GLN A 629 -4.98 16.43 4.66
CA GLN A 629 -3.61 16.88 4.35
C GLN A 629 -3.59 18.17 3.52
N PRO A 630 -2.86 19.22 3.95
CA PRO A 630 -2.60 20.40 3.12
C PRO A 630 -1.53 20.08 2.07
N ARG A 631 -1.61 20.75 0.91
CA ARG A 631 -0.65 20.62 -0.20
C ARG A 631 0.74 21.17 0.15
N ARG A 632 0.81 22.18 1.02
CA ARG A 632 2.08 22.73 1.54
C ARG A 632 2.86 21.65 2.29
N GLY A 633 4.12 21.41 1.89
CA GLY A 633 5.00 20.41 2.50
C GLY A 633 4.59 18.95 2.27
N LEU A 634 3.63 18.68 1.37
CA LEU A 634 2.99 17.38 1.23
C LEU A 634 3.93 16.33 0.63
N TRP A 635 4.69 16.68 -0.40
CA TRP A 635 5.61 15.76 -1.07
C TRP A 635 6.82 15.40 -0.18
N GLU A 636 7.18 16.31 0.71
CA GLU A 636 8.23 16.15 1.71
C GLU A 636 7.78 15.21 2.83
N ARG A 637 6.53 15.31 3.30
CA ARG A 637 5.93 14.32 4.22
C ARG A 637 5.74 12.96 3.52
N ASN A 638 5.21 12.96 2.30
CA ASN A 638 4.94 11.75 1.52
C ASN A 638 6.20 10.92 1.22
N SER A 639 7.36 11.56 1.08
CA SER A 639 8.63 10.90 0.75
C SER A 639 9.40 10.36 1.96
N ARG A 640 8.76 10.28 3.14
CA ARG A 640 9.38 9.93 4.42
C ARG A 640 8.53 8.92 5.20
N PHE A 641 9.15 7.90 5.79
CA PHE A 641 8.46 7.00 6.74
C PHE A 641 8.30 7.70 8.10
N TYR A 642 7.08 7.78 8.61
CA TYR A 642 6.80 8.25 9.97
C TYR A 642 6.98 7.11 10.98
N ILE A 643 7.80 7.33 12.01
CA ILE A 643 8.18 6.34 13.02
C ILE A 643 7.91 6.94 14.40
N PRO A 644 6.78 6.61 15.06
CA PRO A 644 6.36 7.28 16.30
C PRO A 644 7.42 7.25 17.40
N SER A 645 8.11 6.10 17.56
CA SER A 645 9.18 5.90 18.56
C SER A 645 10.46 6.73 18.34
N VAL A 646 10.53 7.52 17.26
CA VAL A 646 11.65 8.42 16.95
C VAL A 646 11.18 9.85 16.64
N HIS A 647 10.02 10.01 16.01
CA HIS A 647 9.51 11.29 15.52
C HIS A 647 8.52 11.98 16.47
N GLY A 648 8.00 11.30 17.50
CA GLY A 648 6.93 11.84 18.34
C GLY A 648 5.57 11.70 17.65
N SER A 649 4.74 12.73 17.73
CA SER A 649 3.43 12.78 17.05
C SER A 649 3.56 13.07 15.55
N TRP A 650 2.44 13.01 14.82
CA TRP A 650 2.38 13.47 13.43
C TRP A 650 2.63 14.98 13.28
N ALA A 651 2.29 15.79 14.29
CA ALA A 651 2.58 17.22 14.30
C ALA A 651 4.09 17.47 14.47
N ASP A 652 4.73 16.76 15.41
CA ASP A 652 6.19 16.81 15.61
C ASP A 652 6.93 16.35 14.34
N PHE A 653 6.49 15.26 13.73
CA PHE A 653 6.98 14.78 12.44
C PHE A 653 6.83 15.82 11.33
N SER A 654 5.64 16.41 11.19
CA SER A 654 5.36 17.39 10.13
C SER A 654 6.21 18.67 10.30
N ALA A 655 6.37 19.16 11.53
CA ALA A 655 7.24 20.30 11.84
C ALA A 655 8.73 19.98 11.64
N MET A 656 9.16 18.77 12.00
CA MET A 656 10.51 18.27 11.74
C MET A 656 10.81 18.18 10.24
N VAL A 657 9.87 17.65 9.44
CA VAL A 657 9.99 17.58 7.98
C VAL A 657 10.02 18.98 7.37
N ALA A 658 9.13 19.89 7.76
CA ALA A 658 9.12 21.26 7.27
C ALA A 658 10.42 22.04 7.59
N LYS A 659 11.13 21.67 8.67
CA LYS A 659 12.44 22.23 9.03
C LYS A 659 13.63 21.56 8.32
N GLN A 660 13.46 20.33 7.82
CA GLN A 660 14.48 19.59 7.06
C GLN A 660 14.29 19.68 5.54
N ALA A 661 13.14 20.18 5.09
CA ALA A 661 12.84 20.43 3.69
C ALA A 661 13.85 21.43 3.10
N ASP A 662 14.45 21.02 2.00
CA ASP A 662 15.28 21.83 1.12
C ASP A 662 14.35 22.56 0.15
N ALA A 663 14.66 23.81 -0.23
CA ALA A 663 13.84 24.55 -1.20
C ALA A 663 13.70 23.80 -2.54
N SER A 664 14.67 22.95 -2.90
CA SER A 664 14.62 22.05 -4.06
C SER A 664 13.75 20.79 -3.88
N GLU A 665 13.13 20.59 -2.71
CA GLU A 665 12.13 19.54 -2.44
C GLU A 665 10.69 20.09 -2.35
N SER A 666 10.52 21.40 -2.19
CA SER A 666 9.23 22.07 -2.11
C SER A 666 8.51 22.06 -3.47
N VAL A 667 7.38 21.37 -3.54
CA VAL A 667 6.52 21.30 -4.74
C VAL A 667 5.24 22.10 -4.50
N TRP A 668 4.98 23.08 -5.37
CA TRP A 668 3.86 24.02 -5.25
C TRP A 668 3.12 24.16 -6.59
N GLY A 669 2.11 23.30 -6.81
CA GLY A 669 1.45 23.17 -8.12
C GLY A 669 2.12 22.12 -9.02
N PRO A 670 1.92 22.21 -10.35
CA PRO A 670 2.53 21.30 -11.31
C PRO A 670 4.06 21.43 -11.35
N VAL A 671 4.76 20.31 -11.53
CA VAL A 671 6.20 20.31 -11.77
C VAL A 671 6.45 20.30 -13.27
N GLU A 672 7.13 21.33 -13.79
CA GLU A 672 7.45 21.45 -15.22
C GLU A 672 8.25 20.26 -15.74
N VAL A 673 7.78 19.69 -16.86
CA VAL A 673 8.47 18.61 -17.59
C VAL A 673 8.37 18.89 -19.09
N PRO A 674 9.48 18.88 -19.85
CA PRO A 674 9.43 19.00 -21.31
C PRO A 674 8.52 17.94 -21.94
N GLY A 675 7.59 18.37 -22.78
CA GLY A 675 6.58 17.52 -23.43
C GLY A 675 5.22 17.47 -22.69
N VAL A 676 5.20 17.66 -21.37
CA VAL A 676 3.94 17.66 -20.59
C VAL A 676 3.24 19.03 -20.70
N GLN A 677 1.93 19.02 -20.89
CA GLN A 677 1.10 20.23 -20.96
C GLN A 677 0.07 20.23 -19.84
N THR A 678 0.02 21.30 -19.04
CA THR A 678 -0.96 21.44 -17.96
C THR A 678 -2.37 21.66 -18.52
N THR A 679 -3.27 20.69 -18.35
CA THR A 679 -4.66 20.79 -18.83
C THR A 679 -5.55 21.57 -17.85
N TYR A 680 -6.80 21.85 -18.23
CA TYR A 680 -7.79 22.51 -17.35
C TYR A 680 -8.04 21.76 -16.02
N ARG A 681 -7.69 20.47 -15.96
CA ARG A 681 -7.76 19.62 -14.75
C ARG A 681 -6.65 19.96 -13.74
N THR A 682 -5.61 20.68 -14.14
CA THR A 682 -4.47 21.10 -13.31
C THR A 682 -4.89 22.15 -12.27
N PRO A 683 -4.78 21.87 -10.96
CA PRO A 683 -5.16 22.81 -9.91
C PRO A 683 -4.10 23.92 -9.79
N LYS A 684 -4.53 25.18 -9.98
CA LYS A 684 -3.69 26.36 -9.83
C LYS A 684 -3.50 26.69 -8.34
N PRO A 685 -2.28 26.98 -7.86
CA PRO A 685 -2.07 27.47 -6.49
C PRO A 685 -2.79 28.80 -6.24
N PRO A 686 -3.32 29.05 -5.03
CA PRO A 686 -4.05 30.29 -4.70
C PRO A 686 -3.11 31.49 -4.49
N VAL A 687 -1.81 31.23 -4.29
CA VAL A 687 -0.74 32.22 -4.11
C VAL A 687 0.50 31.75 -4.85
N GLU A 688 1.33 32.69 -5.32
CA GLU A 688 2.52 32.43 -6.13
C GLU A 688 3.51 31.49 -5.41
N ARG A 689 3.72 31.68 -4.11
CA ARG A 689 4.76 30.98 -3.34
C ARG A 689 4.21 30.26 -2.10
N PRO A 690 4.71 29.07 -1.75
CA PRO A 690 4.20 28.26 -0.65
C PRO A 690 4.31 28.95 0.71
N GLU A 691 5.25 29.89 0.89
CA GLU A 691 5.37 30.64 2.14
C GLU A 691 4.15 31.54 2.42
N GLN A 692 3.47 32.01 1.37
CA GLN A 692 2.33 32.93 1.45
C GLN A 692 1.04 32.25 1.94
N ASP A 693 0.89 30.93 1.73
CA ASP A 693 -0.18 30.12 2.35
C ASP A 693 0.16 29.84 3.83
N THR A 694 0.15 30.91 4.64
CA THR A 694 0.59 30.89 6.04
C THR A 694 -0.25 29.97 6.92
N GLU A 695 -1.54 29.83 6.62
CA GLU A 695 -2.46 28.91 7.30
C GLU A 695 -2.35 27.46 6.80
N SER A 696 -1.59 27.23 5.71
CA SER A 696 -1.53 25.93 5.01
C SER A 696 -2.91 25.45 4.55
N SER A 697 -3.73 26.37 4.07
CA SER A 697 -5.13 26.16 3.67
C SER A 697 -5.28 25.32 2.40
N TRP A 698 -4.32 25.38 1.46
CA TRP A 698 -4.55 24.87 0.11
C TRP A 698 -4.64 23.34 0.06
N GLY A 699 -5.78 22.86 -0.44
CA GLY A 699 -6.10 21.43 -0.56
C GLY A 699 -6.62 20.80 0.73
N VAL A 700 -6.75 21.52 1.86
CA VAL A 700 -7.47 20.98 3.03
C VAL A 700 -8.95 20.85 2.69
N GLY A 701 -9.54 19.68 2.93
CA GLY A 701 -10.92 19.37 2.51
C GLY A 701 -11.04 18.85 1.08
N GLU A 702 -10.02 19.03 0.23
CA GLU A 702 -9.95 18.42 -1.11
C GLU A 702 -9.67 16.91 -0.98
N GLU A 703 -10.42 16.07 -1.69
CA GLU A 703 -10.08 14.64 -1.81
C GLU A 703 -8.74 14.43 -2.52
N ALA A 704 -7.98 13.43 -2.10
CA ALA A 704 -6.70 13.12 -2.74
C ALA A 704 -6.90 12.37 -4.08
N ASP A 705 -6.25 12.85 -5.13
CA ASP A 705 -6.20 12.23 -6.46
C ASP A 705 -5.46 10.90 -6.47
N LEU A 706 -4.42 10.79 -5.63
CA LEU A 706 -3.70 9.55 -5.38
C LEU A 706 -3.59 9.34 -3.87
N ILE A 707 -3.97 8.16 -3.39
CA ILE A 707 -3.58 7.69 -2.06
C ILE A 707 -2.72 6.45 -2.21
N SER A 708 -1.50 6.47 -1.65
CA SER A 708 -0.60 5.32 -1.57
C SER A 708 -0.46 4.83 -0.13
N LEU A 709 -0.10 3.55 0.02
CA LEU A 709 0.16 2.91 1.33
C LEU A 709 1.65 2.72 1.64
N THR A 710 2.54 3.16 0.74
CA THR A 710 3.98 3.34 1.00
C THR A 710 4.46 4.74 0.52
N PRO A 711 5.62 5.24 0.98
CA PRO A 711 6.09 6.59 0.66
C PRO A 711 6.28 6.86 -0.83
N LEU A 712 5.96 8.09 -1.25
CA LEU A 712 6.21 8.62 -2.59
C LEU A 712 7.68 9.05 -2.74
N PHE A 713 8.58 8.08 -2.89
CA PHE A 713 10.02 8.31 -2.97
C PHE A 713 10.45 8.89 -4.32
N ASP A 714 11.56 9.61 -4.34
CA ASP A 714 12.26 9.98 -5.59
C ASP A 714 13.09 8.77 -6.06
N PRO A 715 12.83 8.19 -7.25
CA PRO A 715 13.60 7.06 -7.76
C PRO A 715 14.99 7.47 -8.29
N LYS A 716 15.25 8.75 -8.52
CA LYS A 716 16.54 9.29 -9.00
C LYS A 716 17.68 8.99 -8.02
N ASN A 717 18.87 8.72 -8.55
CA ASN A 717 20.08 8.34 -7.81
C ASN A 717 19.96 7.10 -6.89
N THR A 718 18.82 6.41 -6.85
CA THR A 718 18.64 5.17 -6.07
C THR A 718 19.32 3.97 -6.75
N SER A 719 19.35 2.81 -6.07
CA SER A 719 19.75 1.54 -6.69
C SER A 719 18.58 0.73 -7.25
N TRP A 720 17.35 1.25 -7.19
CA TRP A 720 16.14 0.58 -7.67
C TRP A 720 16.18 0.34 -9.18
N ILE A 721 15.69 -0.82 -9.63
CA ILE A 721 15.93 -1.31 -10.99
C ILE A 721 15.07 -0.60 -12.05
N LEU A 722 13.84 -0.24 -11.71
CA LEU A 722 12.88 0.42 -12.60
C LEU A 722 13.00 1.96 -12.59
N ARG A 723 13.95 2.55 -11.83
CA ARG A 723 14.10 4.01 -11.74
C ARG A 723 14.33 4.71 -13.08
N ASP A 724 14.83 3.99 -14.09
CA ASP A 724 15.11 4.47 -15.46
C ASP A 724 14.01 4.01 -16.45
N ASP A 725 12.88 3.50 -15.95
CA ASP A 725 11.78 2.93 -16.73
C ASP A 725 10.66 3.95 -17.00
N PHE A 726 10.84 4.73 -18.06
CA PHE A 726 9.89 5.72 -18.58
C PHE A 726 10.01 5.84 -20.11
N THR A 727 8.97 6.35 -20.75
CA THR A 727 8.78 6.43 -22.21
C THR A 727 8.02 7.71 -22.58
N GLY A 728 8.34 8.30 -23.74
CA GLY A 728 7.65 9.45 -24.36
C GLY A 728 8.33 10.80 -24.13
N TYR A 729 9.26 10.90 -23.19
CA TYR A 729 9.88 12.14 -22.71
C TYR A 729 11.13 12.59 -23.50
N GLY A 730 11.51 11.89 -24.57
CA GLY A 730 12.73 12.19 -25.35
C GLY A 730 14.03 11.98 -24.57
N GLN A 731 13.94 11.34 -23.39
CA GLN A 731 15.04 10.99 -22.50
C GLN A 731 15.00 9.50 -22.13
N GLU A 732 14.46 8.67 -23.03
CA GLU A 732 14.46 7.22 -22.91
C GLU A 732 15.89 6.71 -22.94
N ARG A 733 16.27 5.92 -21.93
CA ARG A 733 17.66 5.45 -21.81
C ARG A 733 18.04 4.61 -23.05
N PRO A 734 19.05 5.01 -23.85
CA PRO A 734 19.35 4.34 -25.11
C PRO A 734 19.66 2.85 -24.93
N ALA A 735 19.10 2.00 -25.82
CA ALA A 735 19.29 0.55 -25.79
C ALA A 735 20.78 0.13 -25.83
N ASN A 736 21.63 0.95 -26.45
CA ASN A 736 23.04 0.65 -26.74
C ASN A 736 23.99 0.91 -25.56
N ASN A 737 23.59 0.44 -24.37
CA ASN A 737 24.37 0.02 -23.20
C ASN A 737 25.39 0.99 -22.54
N HIS A 738 25.68 2.15 -23.14
CA HIS A 738 26.53 3.17 -22.54
C HIS A 738 25.79 3.84 -21.39
N ARG A 739 26.12 3.42 -20.15
CA ARG A 739 25.60 4.02 -18.92
C ARG A 739 26.10 5.45 -18.78
N ASN A 740 25.37 6.41 -19.32
CA ASN A 740 25.57 7.82 -18.99
C ASN A 740 25.25 8.02 -17.49
N PRO A 741 26.23 8.34 -16.61
CA PRO A 741 25.98 8.51 -15.19
C PRO A 741 25.22 9.82 -14.88
N TYR A 742 25.05 10.69 -15.87
CA TYR A 742 24.30 11.95 -15.77
C TYR A 742 22.86 11.83 -16.33
N TRP A 743 22.39 10.61 -16.64
CA TRP A 743 21.02 10.40 -17.08
C TRP A 743 20.02 10.62 -15.94
N ALA A 744 19.13 11.60 -16.09
CA ALA A 744 18.12 11.94 -15.10
C ALA A 744 16.71 11.48 -15.51
N GLY A 745 16.32 11.72 -16.76
CA GLY A 745 14.91 11.68 -17.17
C GLY A 745 14.09 12.83 -16.55
N PRO A 746 12.76 12.80 -16.71
CA PRO A 746 11.86 13.78 -16.09
C PRO A 746 11.92 13.71 -14.55
N PRO A 747 11.47 14.73 -13.80
CA PRO A 747 11.09 14.57 -12.41
C PRO A 747 10.15 13.36 -12.24
N ARG A 748 10.36 12.52 -11.22
CA ARG A 748 9.56 11.30 -10.99
C ARG A 748 9.29 11.08 -9.51
N ARG A 749 8.22 10.36 -9.23
CA ARG A 749 7.92 9.77 -7.91
C ARG A 749 7.55 8.31 -8.09
N ALA A 750 7.82 7.50 -7.08
CA ALA A 750 7.51 6.09 -7.07
C ALA A 750 6.94 5.69 -5.72
N SER A 751 6.12 4.65 -5.69
CA SER A 751 5.71 3.94 -4.47
C SER A 751 5.64 2.45 -4.81
N ILE A 752 6.03 1.57 -3.89
CA ILE A 752 6.10 0.13 -4.14
C ILE A 752 4.99 -0.58 -3.35
N VAL A 753 4.48 -1.68 -3.91
CA VAL A 753 3.12 -2.24 -3.66
C VAL A 753 2.08 -1.30 -4.26
N ALA A 754 1.44 -1.73 -5.35
CA ALA A 754 0.63 -0.87 -6.22
C ALA A 754 -0.80 -0.62 -5.69
N VAL A 755 -0.98 -0.75 -4.37
CA VAL A 755 -2.28 -0.69 -3.70
C VAL A 755 -2.67 0.76 -3.45
N TYR A 756 -3.40 1.34 -4.40
CA TYR A 756 -3.68 2.78 -4.49
C TYR A 756 -5.17 3.08 -4.55
N ARG A 757 -5.59 4.25 -4.06
CA ARG A 757 -6.80 4.94 -4.54
C ARG A 757 -6.40 5.95 -5.60
N LEU A 758 -7.07 5.94 -6.76
CA LEU A 758 -6.93 6.95 -7.80
C LEU A 758 -8.25 7.69 -7.98
N SER A 759 -8.23 8.98 -8.30
CA SER A 759 -9.41 9.73 -8.76
C SER A 759 -9.65 9.48 -10.26
N ARG A 760 -10.89 9.68 -10.71
CA ARG A 760 -11.23 9.81 -12.14
C ARG A 760 -10.32 10.83 -12.82
N ARG A 761 -10.16 12.02 -12.21
CA ARG A 761 -9.26 13.10 -12.68
C ARG A 761 -7.84 12.62 -12.97
N LEU A 762 -7.25 11.79 -12.09
CA LEU A 762 -5.91 11.24 -12.30
C LEU A 762 -5.86 10.20 -13.43
N LEU A 763 -6.86 9.31 -13.51
CA LEU A 763 -6.95 8.30 -14.58
C LEU A 763 -7.18 8.92 -15.97
N GLU A 764 -7.94 10.02 -16.04
CA GLU A 764 -8.15 10.81 -17.25
C GLU A 764 -6.87 11.52 -17.68
N VAL A 765 -6.17 12.21 -16.77
CA VAL A 765 -4.85 12.82 -17.04
C VAL A 765 -3.84 11.76 -17.50
N MET A 766 -3.80 10.60 -16.84
CA MET A 766 -2.96 9.47 -17.28
C MET A 766 -3.35 8.97 -18.68
N HIS A 767 -4.65 8.94 -19.02
CA HIS A 767 -5.11 8.54 -20.35
C HIS A 767 -4.75 9.58 -21.43
N GLU A 768 -4.93 10.87 -21.14
CA GLU A 768 -4.51 11.98 -22.01
C GLU A 768 -2.99 11.89 -22.32
N GLU A 769 -2.16 11.71 -21.29
CA GLU A 769 -0.71 11.49 -21.39
C GLU A 769 -0.34 10.21 -22.17
N ASN A 770 -0.99 9.08 -21.88
CA ASN A 770 -0.70 7.80 -22.52
C ASN A 770 -1.10 7.80 -24.02
N THR A 771 -2.25 8.37 -24.36
CA THR A 771 -2.82 8.34 -25.72
C THR A 771 -2.17 9.39 -26.63
N PHE A 772 -2.17 10.66 -26.23
CA PHE A 772 -1.83 11.77 -27.13
C PHE A 772 -0.36 12.19 -27.06
N HIS A 773 0.32 11.96 -25.94
CA HIS A 773 1.72 12.34 -25.74
C HIS A 773 2.68 11.13 -25.75
N GLY A 774 2.15 9.90 -25.74
CA GLY A 774 2.95 8.68 -25.71
C GLY A 774 3.78 8.53 -24.41
N HIS A 775 3.42 9.27 -23.38
CA HIS A 775 4.10 9.28 -22.09
C HIS A 775 3.66 8.05 -21.26
N THR A 776 4.58 7.32 -20.65
CA THR A 776 4.27 6.31 -19.62
C THR A 776 5.50 5.94 -18.79
N MET A 777 5.30 5.24 -17.66
CA MET A 777 6.35 4.75 -16.76
C MET A 777 5.98 3.38 -16.20
N CYS A 778 6.91 2.75 -15.46
CA CYS A 778 6.57 1.51 -14.73
C CYS A 778 5.40 1.71 -13.76
N THR A 779 4.73 0.62 -13.40
CA THR A 779 3.51 0.60 -12.60
C THR A 779 3.65 1.36 -11.27
N GLU A 780 4.76 1.17 -10.56
CA GLU A 780 5.08 1.84 -9.30
C GLU A 780 5.37 3.34 -9.45
N GLN A 781 5.73 3.82 -10.64
CA GLN A 781 6.06 5.22 -10.95
C GLN A 781 4.91 6.01 -11.58
N TRP A 782 4.03 5.37 -12.36
CA TRP A 782 3.18 6.13 -13.30
C TRP A 782 2.16 7.05 -12.60
N PRO A 783 1.25 6.60 -11.72
CA PRO A 783 0.31 7.49 -11.03
C PRO A 783 0.99 8.54 -10.13
N PRO A 784 2.03 8.21 -9.31
CA PRO A 784 2.74 9.23 -8.53
C PRO A 784 3.46 10.29 -9.38
N SER A 785 3.94 9.94 -10.57
CA SER A 785 4.63 10.89 -11.45
C SER A 785 3.66 11.74 -12.26
N ALA A 786 2.60 11.16 -12.84
CA ALA A 786 1.54 11.94 -13.49
C ALA A 786 0.90 12.94 -12.51
N ALA A 787 0.65 12.52 -11.26
CA ALA A 787 0.16 13.41 -10.21
C ALA A 787 1.17 14.52 -9.82
N LEU A 788 2.48 14.27 -9.91
CA LEU A 788 3.51 15.30 -9.69
C LEU A 788 3.53 16.32 -10.83
N HIS A 789 3.50 15.86 -12.09
CA HIS A 789 3.60 16.72 -13.27
C HIS A 789 2.38 17.64 -13.39
N HIS A 790 1.18 17.08 -13.23
CA HIS A 790 -0.09 17.82 -13.30
C HIS A 790 -0.53 18.42 -11.95
N GLY A 791 0.36 18.47 -10.95
CA GLY A 791 0.12 19.17 -9.67
C GLY A 791 -1.04 18.61 -8.84
N LEU A 792 -1.45 17.36 -9.05
CA LEU A 792 -2.58 16.71 -8.40
C LEU A 792 -2.29 16.34 -6.94
N LYS A 793 -3.33 16.14 -6.12
CA LYS A 793 -3.17 15.88 -4.68
C LYS A 793 -2.81 14.42 -4.42
N ALA A 794 -1.52 14.10 -4.43
CA ALA A 794 -1.02 12.80 -4.00
C ALA A 794 -0.73 12.77 -2.48
N VAL A 795 -1.10 11.67 -1.80
CA VAL A 795 -0.89 11.47 -0.35
C VAL A 795 -0.36 10.05 -0.09
N TYR A 796 0.67 9.94 0.74
CA TYR A 796 1.01 8.67 1.41
C TYR A 796 0.25 8.61 2.74
N ALA A 797 -0.65 7.63 2.88
CA ALA A 797 -1.39 7.40 4.11
C ALA A 797 -0.59 6.49 5.07
N PRO A 798 -0.23 6.96 6.28
CA PRO A 798 0.55 6.19 7.25
C PRO A 798 -0.36 5.17 7.96
N HIS A 799 -0.69 4.07 7.27
CA HIS A 799 -1.39 2.92 7.83
C HIS A 799 -0.45 2.08 8.73
N PRO A 800 -0.91 1.51 9.87
CA PRO A 800 -0.04 0.85 10.86
C PRO A 800 0.72 -0.36 10.28
N VAL A 801 2.05 -0.36 10.34
CA VAL A 801 2.87 -1.50 9.89
C VAL A 801 3.74 -2.08 10.99
N TYR A 802 3.75 -3.41 11.06
CA TYR A 802 4.41 -4.23 12.07
C TYR A 802 5.66 -4.93 11.49
N MET A 803 6.53 -5.44 12.35
CA MET A 803 7.76 -6.16 11.96
C MET A 803 7.90 -7.47 12.75
N ASP A 804 8.51 -8.50 12.15
CA ASP A 804 8.73 -9.84 12.73
C ASP A 804 9.70 -9.87 13.93
N ARG A 805 10.42 -8.76 14.19
CA ARG A 805 11.54 -8.67 15.14
C ARG A 805 11.55 -7.38 15.97
N ARG A 806 12.32 -7.39 17.06
CA ARG A 806 12.64 -6.25 17.94
C ARG A 806 13.67 -5.30 17.30
N TRP A 807 13.22 -4.47 16.36
CA TRP A 807 14.07 -3.45 15.72
C TRP A 807 14.27 -2.25 16.65
N PRO A 808 15.51 -1.77 16.88
CA PRO A 808 15.73 -0.51 17.59
C PRO A 808 15.20 0.67 16.75
N GLY A 809 14.22 1.43 17.26
CA GLY A 809 13.50 2.45 16.47
C GLY A 809 14.41 3.46 15.75
N LYS A 810 15.45 3.97 16.43
CA LYS A 810 16.44 4.88 15.83
C LYS A 810 17.25 4.24 14.69
N TYR A 811 17.52 2.94 14.78
CA TYR A 811 18.18 2.19 13.70
C TYR A 811 17.22 2.00 12.52
N LEU A 812 15.96 1.63 12.79
CA LEU A 812 14.93 1.51 11.75
C LEU A 812 14.73 2.83 10.99
N ALA A 813 14.64 3.97 11.70
CA ALA A 813 14.58 5.29 11.06
C ALA A 813 15.81 5.59 10.20
N THR A 814 17.01 5.27 10.70
CA THR A 814 18.27 5.42 9.95
C THR A 814 18.35 4.48 8.73
N VAL A 815 17.57 3.40 8.68
CA VAL A 815 17.48 2.49 7.52
C VAL A 815 16.42 2.97 6.52
N LEU A 816 15.19 3.23 6.97
CA LEU A 816 14.06 3.57 6.10
C LEU A 816 14.15 4.98 5.49
N ASN A 817 14.72 5.95 6.23
CA ASN A 817 14.83 7.36 5.84
C ASN A 817 16.29 7.75 5.50
N ASN A 818 16.99 6.89 4.73
CA ASN A 818 18.41 7.05 4.37
C ASN A 818 18.63 7.67 2.97
N GLY A 819 17.64 8.43 2.51
CA GLY A 819 17.61 9.14 1.23
C GLY A 819 18.17 10.58 1.30
N LYS A 820 17.94 11.37 0.24
CA LYS A 820 18.24 12.82 0.23
C LYS A 820 17.47 13.49 1.37
N ASN A 821 18.17 14.29 2.20
CA ASN A 821 17.57 15.10 3.28
C ASN A 821 16.61 14.32 4.22
N GLY A 822 16.90 13.04 4.47
CA GLY A 822 16.07 12.19 5.33
C GLY A 822 14.77 11.67 4.67
N SER A 823 14.62 11.79 3.35
CA SER A 823 13.63 11.03 2.57
C SER A 823 13.98 9.53 2.51
N SER A 824 13.12 8.71 1.90
CA SER A 824 13.39 7.29 1.63
C SER A 824 14.10 7.02 0.30
N GLY A 825 14.21 8.03 -0.59
CA GLY A 825 14.75 7.92 -1.95
C GLY A 825 15.78 9.01 -2.31
N GLY A 826 15.93 9.35 -3.59
CA GLY A 826 16.75 10.48 -4.08
C GLY A 826 18.28 10.33 -3.92
N ALA A 827 18.76 9.21 -3.36
CA ALA A 827 20.17 8.99 -3.04
C ALA A 827 20.57 7.50 -3.12
N PRO A 828 21.87 7.18 -3.32
CA PRO A 828 22.35 5.79 -3.44
C PRO A 828 22.13 4.91 -2.19
N LYS A 829 21.90 5.53 -1.03
CA LYS A 829 21.60 4.86 0.25
C LYS A 829 20.09 4.64 0.49
N SER A 830 19.23 5.05 -0.45
CA SER A 830 17.81 4.75 -0.52
C SER A 830 17.48 3.32 -0.06
N ILE A 831 16.37 3.17 0.68
CA ILE A 831 15.89 1.86 1.10
C ILE A 831 15.43 1.03 -0.10
N PHE A 832 14.95 1.69 -1.15
CA PHE A 832 14.55 1.09 -2.43
C PHE A 832 15.75 0.86 -3.35
N GLY A 833 15.79 -0.32 -3.98
CA GLY A 833 16.97 -0.93 -4.60
C GLY A 833 17.60 -2.03 -3.75
N TYR A 834 18.93 -2.08 -3.68
CA TYR A 834 19.66 -3.20 -3.05
C TYR A 834 19.40 -3.37 -1.54
N ARG A 835 18.82 -2.35 -0.89
CA ARG A 835 18.56 -2.32 0.56
C ARG A 835 17.17 -2.85 0.94
N GLU A 836 16.29 -3.12 -0.02
CA GLU A 836 14.90 -3.57 0.20
C GLU A 836 14.78 -4.86 1.02
N HIS A 837 15.86 -5.64 1.09
CA HIS A 837 15.95 -6.83 1.93
C HIS A 837 15.69 -6.55 3.42
N HIS A 838 15.78 -5.30 3.89
CA HIS A 838 15.35 -4.89 5.23
C HIS A 838 13.83 -5.00 5.46
N PHE A 839 13.00 -4.90 4.41
CA PHE A 839 11.56 -5.10 4.49
C PHE A 839 11.15 -6.57 4.62
N ALA A 840 12.06 -7.54 4.51
CA ALA A 840 11.69 -8.96 4.45
C ALA A 840 10.87 -9.46 5.67
N GLY A 841 11.04 -8.82 6.83
CA GLY A 841 10.26 -9.05 8.06
C GLY A 841 9.07 -8.11 8.27
N SER A 842 8.71 -7.25 7.32
CA SER A 842 7.60 -6.30 7.44
C SER A 842 6.23 -6.98 7.33
N GLY A 843 5.20 -6.33 7.87
CA GLY A 843 3.79 -6.63 7.64
C GLY A 843 3.30 -6.25 6.24
N PHE A 844 3.95 -5.28 5.59
CA PHE A 844 3.50 -4.70 4.32
C PHE A 844 4.68 -4.32 3.42
N TYR A 845 5.08 -5.24 2.53
CA TYR A 845 5.99 -5.01 1.39
C TYR A 845 6.07 -6.26 0.49
N PHE A 846 6.11 -6.13 -0.83
CA PHE A 846 6.02 -7.27 -1.78
C PHE A 846 7.05 -8.41 -1.55
N GLY A 847 8.22 -8.09 -0.98
CA GLY A 847 9.29 -9.03 -0.65
C GLY A 847 9.19 -9.69 0.74
N SER A 848 8.14 -9.41 1.52
CA SER A 848 8.03 -9.88 2.91
C SER A 848 7.66 -11.36 3.02
N TYR A 849 8.33 -12.11 3.89
CA TYR A 849 7.99 -13.51 4.17
C TYR A 849 7.03 -13.69 5.35
N TRP A 850 6.93 -12.69 6.22
CA TRP A 850 6.20 -12.76 7.49
C TRP A 850 4.67 -12.63 7.39
N PRO A 851 4.07 -11.76 6.55
CA PRO A 851 2.62 -11.52 6.55
C PRO A 851 1.81 -12.79 6.29
N ARG A 852 2.24 -13.56 5.28
CA ARG A 852 1.73 -14.91 5.01
C ARG A 852 1.78 -15.83 6.24
N ARG A 853 2.90 -15.89 6.97
CA ARG A 853 3.05 -16.77 8.14
C ARG A 853 2.13 -16.36 9.29
N LEU A 854 2.00 -15.05 9.54
CA LEU A 854 1.10 -14.53 10.56
C LEU A 854 -0.36 -14.87 10.21
N TYR A 855 -0.80 -14.50 9.01
CA TYR A 855 -2.19 -14.67 8.59
C TYR A 855 -2.59 -16.14 8.45
N ARG A 856 -1.70 -17.01 7.93
CA ARG A 856 -1.91 -18.47 7.85
C ARG A 856 -2.22 -19.07 9.21
N ARG A 857 -1.45 -18.73 10.24
CA ARG A 857 -1.68 -19.23 11.61
C ARG A 857 -2.93 -18.59 12.23
N TRP A 858 -3.20 -17.31 11.99
CA TRP A 858 -4.42 -16.63 12.46
C TRP A 858 -5.71 -17.27 11.90
N VAL A 859 -5.74 -17.65 10.61
CA VAL A 859 -6.87 -18.41 10.01
C VAL A 859 -6.90 -19.90 10.40
N GLY A 860 -6.15 -20.34 11.41
CA GLY A 860 -6.18 -21.73 11.90
C GLY A 860 -5.54 -22.75 10.95
N ARG A 861 -4.62 -22.33 10.07
CA ARG A 861 -3.80 -23.26 9.26
C ARG A 861 -2.44 -23.42 9.93
N TRP A 862 -2.31 -24.49 10.71
CA TRP A 862 -1.10 -24.81 11.47
C TRP A 862 -0.07 -25.56 10.62
N ASP A 863 1.21 -25.25 10.79
CA ASP A 863 2.32 -25.95 10.12
C ASP A 863 2.86 -27.15 10.94
N SER A 864 2.32 -27.40 12.14
CA SER A 864 2.65 -28.54 13.01
C SER A 864 1.65 -28.71 14.15
N GLU A 865 1.53 -29.92 14.71
CA GLU A 865 0.69 -30.20 15.91
C GLU A 865 0.98 -29.27 17.09
N TRP A 866 2.22 -28.80 17.25
CA TRP A 866 2.59 -27.87 18.32
C TRP A 866 1.88 -26.53 18.21
N GLN A 867 1.55 -26.07 16.99
CA GLN A 867 0.81 -24.83 16.80
C GLN A 867 -0.69 -25.01 17.02
N GLU A 868 -1.23 -26.21 16.78
CA GLU A 868 -2.61 -26.61 17.05
C GLU A 868 -2.83 -26.75 18.57
N LYS A 869 -1.95 -27.49 19.27
CA LYS A 869 -1.93 -27.59 20.74
C LYS A 869 -1.74 -26.25 21.43
N TRP A 870 -0.89 -25.37 20.88
CA TRP A 870 -0.77 -23.99 21.37
C TRP A 870 -2.10 -23.23 21.31
N GLU A 871 -2.90 -23.44 20.26
CA GLU A 871 -4.22 -22.82 20.13
C GLU A 871 -5.25 -23.40 21.11
N GLU A 872 -5.15 -24.70 21.44
CA GLU A 872 -5.93 -25.29 22.56
C GLU A 872 -5.58 -24.65 23.91
N GLU A 873 -4.28 -24.38 24.16
CA GLU A 873 -3.78 -23.84 25.43
C GLU A 873 -4.03 -22.33 25.63
N HIS A 874 -3.93 -21.53 24.55
CA HIS A 874 -3.97 -20.07 24.59
C HIS A 874 -5.26 -19.48 23.99
N GLY A 875 -6.06 -20.30 23.31
CA GLY A 875 -7.20 -19.89 22.50
C GLY A 875 -6.78 -19.44 21.10
N ARG A 876 -7.77 -19.20 20.23
CA ARG A 876 -7.55 -18.69 18.87
C ARG A 876 -6.72 -17.41 18.88
N MET A 877 -5.81 -17.25 17.92
CA MET A 877 -5.06 -16.00 17.77
C MET A 877 -6.03 -14.82 17.55
N CYS A 878 -5.78 -13.72 18.27
CA CYS A 878 -6.53 -12.48 18.12
C CYS A 878 -5.58 -11.37 17.63
N LEU A 879 -5.93 -10.67 16.55
CA LEU A 879 -5.10 -9.61 15.98
C LEU A 879 -5.88 -8.28 15.91
N PRO A 880 -5.23 -7.12 16.12
CA PRO A 880 -5.85 -5.82 15.89
C PRO A 880 -6.15 -5.64 14.39
N PRO A 881 -6.79 -4.54 13.95
CA PRO A 881 -6.84 -4.20 12.53
C PRO A 881 -5.43 -4.08 11.94
N MET A 882 -4.99 -5.06 11.14
CA MET A 882 -3.72 -5.06 10.40
C MET A 882 -3.99 -5.25 8.90
N LEU A 883 -3.31 -4.48 8.06
CA LEU A 883 -3.20 -4.75 6.63
C LEU A 883 -1.91 -5.54 6.37
N LEU A 884 -2.01 -6.62 5.60
CA LEU A 884 -0.94 -7.61 5.43
C LEU A 884 -0.67 -7.85 3.94
N HIS A 885 0.58 -7.66 3.52
CA HIS A 885 1.03 -7.89 2.14
C HIS A 885 2.49 -8.34 2.05
N PRO A 886 2.81 -9.43 1.32
CA PRO A 886 1.92 -10.32 0.58
C PRO A 886 1.47 -11.56 1.38
N VAL A 887 0.27 -12.07 1.06
CA VAL A 887 -0.31 -13.31 1.60
C VAL A 887 -0.58 -14.30 0.45
N LYS A 888 0.49 -14.89 -0.10
CA LYS A 888 0.46 -15.79 -1.28
C LYS A 888 0.36 -17.26 -0.91
N ALA A 889 -0.49 -18.03 -1.59
CA ALA A 889 -0.60 -19.50 -1.51
C ALA A 889 -0.81 -20.04 -0.08
N LEU A 890 -2.09 -20.07 0.35
CA LEU A 890 -2.53 -20.50 1.68
C LEU A 890 -3.15 -21.90 1.70
#